data_AF-A0A4Z1L4S1-F1
#
_entry.id   AF-A0A4Z1L4S1-F1
#
_cell.length_a   1.000
_cell.length_b   1.000
_cell.length_c   1.000
_cell.angle_alpha   90.00
_cell.angle_beta   90.00
_cell.angle_gamma   90.00
#
_symmetry.space_group_name_H-M   'P 1'
#
loop_
_entity.id
_entity.type
_entity.pdbx_description
1 polymer ?
#
loop_
_entity_poly.entity_id
_entity_poly.type
_entity_poly.pdbx_seq_one_letter_code
_entity_poly.pdbx_strand_id
1 'polypeptide(L)'
;MTVLLLYGCSLLQMAKYRKVKPRSCWAIIPPPGSLGDTVQMLAEDDRAQSAPVILTGLDRSLLATLKTVKAGATLQVRNGEKFHFLLQWLAQSHLAVGKASDENKFIIIEHIAKAIGGQLDPKYTNDNLLNLKKLPIFRGLTCGSDGDLCYPWVRIETFKSAIGVIDGIIPLPTFKDYRFLDAQDIAIQKILLYQKLCVRRKIEVLQDHIIPAWKGLQKCTWSPSSEAQTAELMLQCYYDLSPQAQAAMISLPIVPTQSISGNLTGKFATASVLIDPENSWLKSVFFSDEEVLPTDDQYARYGSIFKKFGLRAKVDELFVYERVGKFLNSTLPKEEVHSRAENLLKTSCSWSSSEATATKYQQFLKRKWLPAILPDGSIEMVSPSECRDVQDRLRAGYRLPIFPFTVSYRWAEFLGWNKILPDDILLAQLDHGVIKDDGAVVNAVLIYLRDNFRTDTVSESLKRRRCVLTDNGVFVTASKAFFSGCTLLSPFLGNVDIGFAKMHEDVLKAMSVRSRPGVQDVLDVQAQIERSGHPYKESDTEILLETIKMASKYSRKSLGGLKILDQDSILYPVEDIAYNDMPLQSDRIVDKVRFTNSRISEQTVNNLFIEKLSERLRKGELQLADDDDDDEDFQQCEAITTSISTTLDRYPIESTFKEYLANADDSKALAVHWMLDPRHHPTENLLTPEMKGLQGPALLVHNDAVFQDSDFKGFKNVGVGSKREDRSTIGMFGRGSQTMYHFTDNPVLLSGDYLLILDPLQACLPLNRNWQARKPRVKILLSKLKQVHPNQLAPFQDLWGYDSDSNHYDGTIFRFPLRKHVSPLRAKQEPPSVDSVRLLLNKYFQEARISLLFLKGVRVVSFKGPEAKELFWSVKMKKRKSTSDYTICSAKQMLGSDIIATEDKWWVYSMIEETPSGEHQSRLRKNVEYGIAALVRSENQQDTKTLDLPTPKLFSTLPLPEASNLPVHIHATFSLSGDRNTLIAGGESSEAEGSKWNSWLLEEKLAYAYFTFLEGLARKIGPDAFQFWPRRYPTNGGLLELLCKSFW
;
A
#
# COMPACT_ATOMS: atom_id res chain seq x y z
N MET A 1 -44.57 114.37 -46.71
CA MET A 1 -43.77 114.54 -47.95
C MET A 1 -43.40 116.01 -48.20
N THR A 2 -43.08 116.81 -47.16
CA THR A 2 -42.66 118.23 -47.35
C THR A 2 -41.61 118.73 -46.33
N VAL A 3 -40.95 117.84 -45.58
CA VAL A 3 -39.79 118.20 -44.73
C VAL A 3 -38.55 117.32 -45.04
N LEU A 4 -38.67 116.37 -45.96
CA LEU A 4 -37.55 115.54 -46.46
C LEU A 4 -36.92 116.06 -47.77
N LEU A 5 -37.36 117.23 -48.25
CA LEU A 5 -36.82 117.89 -49.45
C LEU A 5 -35.75 118.96 -49.14
N LEU A 6 -35.42 119.23 -47.87
CA LEU A 6 -34.43 120.26 -47.49
C LEU A 6 -33.12 119.71 -46.88
N TYR A 7 -33.05 118.42 -46.54
CA TYR A 7 -31.80 117.77 -46.10
C TYR A 7 -31.33 116.65 -47.04
N GLY A 8 -32.07 116.43 -48.13
CA GLY A 8 -31.80 115.41 -49.14
C GLY A 8 -30.76 115.79 -50.20
N CYS A 9 -29.84 116.72 -49.93
CA CYS A 9 -28.79 117.07 -50.91
C CYS A 9 -27.35 117.05 -50.37
N SER A 10 -27.11 116.80 -49.08
CA SER A 10 -25.74 116.76 -48.51
C SER A 10 -25.29 115.37 -48.06
N LEU A 11 -26.21 114.39 -47.96
CA LEU A 11 -25.92 112.99 -47.60
C LEU A 11 -25.86 112.06 -48.83
N LEU A 12 -26.02 112.61 -50.03
CA LEU A 12 -26.23 111.87 -51.28
C LEU A 12 -24.97 111.70 -52.15
N GLN A 13 -23.77 111.97 -51.60
CA GLN A 13 -22.52 111.96 -52.39
C GLN A 13 -21.44 110.94 -51.97
N MET A 14 -21.65 110.11 -50.95
CA MET A 14 -20.56 109.24 -50.41
C MET A 14 -20.95 107.78 -50.08
N ALA A 15 -22.09 107.25 -50.53
CA ALA A 15 -22.45 105.83 -50.26
C ALA A 15 -23.05 105.10 -51.47
N LYS A 16 -22.52 103.90 -51.78
CA LYS A 16 -23.05 102.95 -52.77
C LYS A 16 -24.45 102.47 -52.34
N TYR A 17 -25.50 102.67 -53.15
CA TYR A 17 -26.87 102.25 -52.79
C TYR A 17 -27.25 100.84 -53.29
N ARG A 18 -27.94 100.07 -52.44
CA ARG A 18 -28.64 98.79 -52.75
C ARG A 18 -30.13 98.95 -52.42
N LYS A 19 -31.06 98.43 -53.24
CA LYS A 19 -32.52 98.44 -52.96
C LYS A 19 -32.85 97.44 -51.82
N VAL A 20 -33.52 97.91 -50.76
CA VAL A 20 -33.88 97.09 -49.58
C VAL A 20 -35.41 97.02 -49.40
N LYS A 21 -35.99 95.84 -49.11
CA LYS A 21 -37.43 95.65 -48.81
C LYS A 21 -37.73 95.92 -47.31
N PRO A 22 -38.88 96.53 -46.94
CA PRO A 22 -38.96 97.33 -45.70
C PRO A 22 -39.38 96.59 -44.42
N ARG A 23 -39.58 95.26 -44.42
CA ARG A 23 -40.32 94.61 -43.31
C ARG A 23 -39.47 94.02 -42.18
N SER A 24 -38.13 94.05 -42.24
CA SER A 24 -37.29 93.52 -41.14
C SER A 24 -35.84 94.05 -41.08
N CYS A 25 -35.55 95.23 -41.66
CA CYS A 25 -34.18 95.75 -41.73
C CYS A 25 -33.90 96.80 -40.64
N TRP A 26 -32.78 96.63 -39.95
CA TRP A 26 -32.19 97.59 -39.03
C TRP A 26 -30.76 97.92 -39.48
N ALA A 27 -30.19 99.00 -38.96
CA ALA A 27 -28.82 99.42 -39.23
C ALA A 27 -28.08 99.62 -37.91
N ILE A 28 -26.77 99.35 -37.91
CA ILE A 28 -25.91 99.54 -36.74
C ILE A 28 -24.95 100.69 -36.98
N ILE A 29 -24.77 101.53 -35.96
CA ILE A 29 -23.67 102.50 -35.91
C ILE A 29 -22.49 101.77 -35.27
N PRO A 30 -21.35 101.62 -35.97
CA PRO A 30 -20.21 100.90 -35.43
C PRO A 30 -19.68 101.63 -34.17
N PRO A 31 -19.25 100.90 -33.13
CA PRO A 31 -18.65 101.49 -31.95
C PRO A 31 -17.33 102.20 -32.31
N PRO A 32 -16.89 103.23 -31.58
CA PRO A 32 -15.61 103.89 -31.86
C PRO A 32 -14.42 102.98 -31.55
N GLY A 33 -13.32 103.16 -32.29
CA GLY A 33 -12.06 102.44 -32.10
C GLY A 33 -11.91 101.19 -33.00
N SER A 34 -10.91 100.36 -32.69
CA SER A 34 -10.50 99.20 -33.51
C SER A 34 -11.62 98.18 -33.77
N LEU A 35 -12.59 98.05 -32.85
CA LEU A 35 -13.79 97.23 -33.05
C LEU A 35 -14.72 97.80 -34.12
N GLY A 36 -14.85 99.12 -34.19
CA GLY A 36 -15.60 99.81 -35.23
C GLY A 36 -15.00 99.56 -36.60
N ASP A 37 -13.67 99.68 -36.71
CA ASP A 37 -12.92 99.40 -37.93
C ASP A 37 -13.09 97.93 -38.35
N THR A 38 -13.02 97.00 -37.38
CA THR A 38 -13.25 95.57 -37.61
C THR A 38 -14.68 95.30 -38.10
N VAL A 39 -15.69 95.92 -37.48
CA VAL A 39 -17.10 95.77 -37.87
C VAL A 39 -17.37 96.36 -39.25
N GLN A 40 -16.74 97.49 -39.58
CA GLN A 40 -16.82 98.10 -40.91
C GLN A 40 -16.18 97.21 -41.98
N MET A 41 -14.98 96.68 -41.73
CA MET A 41 -14.30 95.71 -42.60
C MET A 41 -15.15 94.45 -42.82
N LEU A 42 -15.76 93.90 -41.76
CA LEU A 42 -16.62 92.72 -41.84
C LEU A 42 -17.87 92.95 -42.71
N ALA A 43 -18.34 94.19 -42.85
CA ALA A 43 -19.49 94.53 -43.69
C ALA A 43 -19.15 94.72 -45.18
N GLU A 44 -17.87 94.87 -45.51
CA GLU A 44 -17.40 95.00 -46.90
C GLU A 44 -17.26 93.63 -47.60
N ASP A 45 -17.34 92.51 -46.87
CA ASP A 45 -17.38 91.16 -47.46
C ASP A 45 -18.72 90.91 -48.18
N ASP A 46 -18.69 90.90 -49.51
CA ASP A 46 -19.83 90.76 -50.44
C ASP A 46 -20.73 89.53 -50.20
N ARG A 47 -20.27 88.57 -49.39
CA ARG A 47 -21.00 87.34 -49.04
C ARG A 47 -21.85 87.46 -47.77
N ALA A 48 -21.77 88.55 -47.02
CA ALA A 48 -22.67 88.89 -45.92
C ALA A 48 -24.02 89.44 -46.45
N GLN A 49 -24.76 88.65 -47.25
CA GLN A 49 -26.02 89.10 -47.88
C GLN A 49 -27.25 89.09 -46.94
N SER A 50 -27.07 89.09 -45.62
CA SER A 50 -28.15 89.23 -44.65
C SER A 50 -28.04 90.56 -43.91
N ALA A 51 -29.13 91.33 -43.92
CA ALA A 51 -29.35 92.51 -43.07
C ALA A 51 -28.83 92.24 -41.64
N PRO A 52 -28.06 93.17 -41.02
CA PRO A 52 -28.30 94.63 -40.99
C PRO A 52 -27.18 95.50 -41.64
N VAL A 53 -27.57 96.66 -42.19
CA VAL A 53 -26.69 97.62 -42.91
C VAL A 53 -25.84 98.44 -41.93
N ILE A 54 -24.57 98.75 -42.24
CA ILE A 54 -23.74 99.67 -41.44
C ILE A 54 -23.95 101.12 -41.91
N LEU A 55 -24.08 102.05 -40.98
CA LEU A 55 -24.09 103.49 -41.26
C LEU A 55 -22.73 104.10 -40.91
N THR A 56 -22.04 104.64 -41.91
CA THR A 56 -20.73 105.34 -41.77
C THR A 56 -20.89 106.84 -42.02
N GLY A 57 -20.06 107.67 -41.37
CA GLY A 57 -19.95 109.12 -41.67
C GLY A 57 -21.02 110.05 -41.10
N LEU A 58 -21.72 109.68 -40.02
CA LEU A 58 -22.72 110.54 -39.36
C LEU A 58 -22.07 111.46 -38.31
N ASP A 59 -22.25 112.77 -38.44
CA ASP A 59 -21.82 113.77 -37.44
C ASP A 59 -22.61 113.62 -36.12
N ARG A 60 -21.98 113.93 -34.96
CA ARG A 60 -22.59 113.77 -33.61
C ARG A 60 -23.88 114.57 -33.44
N SER A 61 -24.04 115.65 -34.21
CA SER A 61 -25.24 116.50 -34.23
C SER A 61 -26.47 115.80 -34.85
N LEU A 62 -26.28 115.03 -35.94
CA LEU A 62 -27.31 114.26 -36.66
C LEU A 62 -27.80 113.03 -35.88
N LEU A 63 -26.96 112.49 -34.99
CA LEU A 63 -27.27 111.36 -34.11
C LEU A 63 -28.34 111.68 -33.04
N ALA A 64 -28.46 112.94 -32.63
CA ALA A 64 -29.48 113.38 -31.68
C ALA A 64 -30.87 113.48 -32.32
N THR A 65 -30.94 113.85 -33.60
CA THR A 65 -32.19 114.08 -34.34
C THR A 65 -32.89 112.77 -34.74
N LEU A 66 -32.14 111.68 -34.89
CA LEU A 66 -32.69 110.34 -35.17
C LEU A 66 -33.49 109.73 -33.99
N LYS A 67 -33.45 110.33 -32.80
CA LYS A 67 -34.21 109.87 -31.61
C LYS A 67 -35.67 110.31 -31.61
N THR A 68 -36.10 111.19 -32.52
CA THR A 68 -37.47 111.76 -32.52
C THR A 68 -38.18 111.56 -33.86
N VAL A 69 -38.70 110.35 -34.12
CA VAL A 69 -39.74 110.14 -35.15
C VAL A 69 -40.74 109.07 -34.68
N LYS A 70 -42.04 109.42 -34.68
CA LYS A 70 -43.19 108.55 -34.33
C LYS A 70 -43.61 107.68 -35.53
N ALA A 71 -44.07 106.49 -35.17
CA ALA A 71 -44.69 105.39 -35.93
C ALA A 71 -45.11 105.63 -37.41
N GLY A 72 -44.53 104.84 -38.31
CA GLY A 72 -44.99 104.65 -39.68
C GLY A 72 -43.84 104.36 -40.67
N ALA A 73 -43.46 103.08 -40.81
CA ALA A 73 -42.48 102.53 -41.77
C ALA A 73 -41.11 103.24 -41.89
N THR A 74 -40.12 102.89 -41.04
CA THR A 74 -38.75 103.45 -41.15
C THR A 74 -37.70 102.53 -40.50
N LEU A 75 -36.53 102.41 -41.14
CA LEU A 75 -35.31 101.70 -40.72
C LEU A 75 -34.99 101.89 -39.21
N GLN A 76 -34.82 100.80 -38.45
CA GLN A 76 -34.38 100.90 -37.05
C GLN A 76 -32.86 101.13 -37.00
N VAL A 77 -32.39 102.29 -36.53
CA VAL A 77 -30.95 102.54 -36.29
C VAL A 77 -30.61 102.20 -34.84
N ARG A 78 -29.61 101.34 -34.63
CA ARG A 78 -29.20 100.85 -33.31
C ARG A 78 -27.76 101.27 -33.01
N ASN A 79 -27.51 101.67 -31.76
CA ASN A 79 -26.18 102.05 -31.31
C ASN A 79 -25.33 100.80 -31.05
N GLY A 80 -24.25 100.60 -31.81
CA GLY A 80 -23.31 99.49 -31.65
C GLY A 80 -22.36 99.64 -30.46
N GLU A 81 -22.38 100.75 -29.72
CA GLU A 81 -21.76 100.82 -28.39
C GLU A 81 -22.52 99.97 -27.36
N LYS A 82 -23.81 99.68 -27.61
CA LYS A 82 -24.58 98.78 -26.76
C LYS A 82 -24.27 97.34 -27.11
N PHE A 83 -23.69 96.61 -26.14
CA PHE A 83 -23.27 95.21 -26.25
C PHE A 83 -24.27 94.32 -26.99
N HIS A 84 -25.56 94.37 -26.62
CA HIS A 84 -26.59 93.54 -27.23
C HIS A 84 -26.73 93.75 -28.75
N PHE A 85 -26.78 95.00 -29.20
CA PHE A 85 -26.98 95.30 -30.62
C PHE A 85 -25.74 94.97 -31.44
N LEU A 86 -24.55 95.24 -30.92
CA LEU A 86 -23.30 94.82 -31.55
C LEU A 86 -23.21 93.30 -31.70
N LEU A 87 -23.50 92.59 -30.62
CA LEU A 87 -23.45 91.14 -30.59
C LEU A 87 -24.49 90.49 -31.53
N GLN A 88 -25.69 91.07 -31.60
CA GLN A 88 -26.72 90.64 -32.54
C GLN A 88 -26.28 90.83 -33.99
N TRP A 89 -25.60 91.92 -34.30
CA TRP A 89 -25.03 92.17 -35.63
C TRP A 89 -23.92 91.15 -35.96
N LEU A 90 -22.95 90.98 -35.05
CA LEU A 90 -21.85 90.02 -35.23
C LEU A 90 -22.36 88.59 -35.46
N ALA A 91 -23.41 88.18 -34.74
CA ALA A 91 -24.02 86.86 -34.90
C ALA A 91 -24.74 86.69 -36.25
N GLN A 92 -25.33 87.76 -36.79
CA GLN A 92 -25.92 87.76 -38.14
C GLN A 92 -24.83 87.72 -39.22
N SER A 93 -23.70 88.37 -38.97
CA SER A 93 -22.52 88.41 -39.85
C SER A 93 -21.51 87.28 -39.58
N HIS A 94 -21.91 86.19 -38.92
CA HIS A 94 -21.00 85.14 -38.46
C HIS A 94 -20.13 84.49 -39.57
N LEU A 95 -20.61 84.44 -40.81
CA LEU A 95 -19.83 83.92 -41.95
C LEU A 95 -18.62 84.81 -42.29
N ALA A 96 -18.78 86.13 -42.20
CA ALA A 96 -17.70 87.09 -42.36
C ALA A 96 -16.74 87.02 -41.17
N VAL A 97 -17.27 86.93 -39.94
CA VAL A 97 -16.46 86.73 -38.72
C VAL A 97 -15.61 85.46 -38.83
N GLY A 98 -16.13 84.38 -39.40
CA GLY A 98 -15.40 83.12 -39.58
C GLY A 98 -14.18 83.23 -40.50
N LYS A 99 -14.23 84.12 -41.50
CA LYS A 99 -13.15 84.36 -42.47
C LYS A 99 -12.20 85.48 -42.07
N ALA A 100 -12.53 86.25 -41.04
CA ALA A 100 -11.66 87.30 -40.52
C ALA A 100 -10.31 86.72 -40.05
N SER A 101 -9.27 87.54 -40.13
CA SER A 101 -7.95 87.21 -39.57
C SER A 101 -8.05 86.93 -38.06
N ASP A 102 -7.11 86.15 -37.56
CA ASP A 102 -7.06 85.81 -36.13
C ASP A 102 -6.99 87.07 -35.26
N GLU A 103 -6.21 88.08 -35.68
CA GLU A 103 -6.12 89.40 -35.04
C GLU A 103 -7.49 90.07 -34.87
N ASN A 104 -8.30 90.10 -35.94
CA ASN A 104 -9.64 90.68 -35.91
C ASN A 104 -10.60 89.90 -35.02
N LYS A 105 -10.47 88.57 -34.97
CA LYS A 105 -11.23 87.72 -34.05
C LYS A 105 -10.83 87.98 -32.59
N PHE A 106 -9.55 88.18 -32.30
CA PHE A 106 -9.08 88.56 -30.96
C PHE A 106 -9.62 89.94 -30.54
N ILE A 107 -9.63 90.93 -31.44
CA ILE A 107 -10.25 92.25 -31.16
C ILE A 107 -11.73 92.07 -30.77
N ILE A 108 -12.48 91.24 -31.51
CA ILE A 108 -13.89 90.94 -31.19
C ILE A 108 -14.00 90.26 -29.82
N ILE A 109 -13.16 89.26 -29.52
CA ILE A 109 -13.13 88.52 -28.25
C ILE A 109 -12.85 89.46 -27.08
N GLU A 110 -11.82 90.29 -27.16
CA GLU A 110 -11.45 91.24 -26.10
C GLU A 110 -12.58 92.22 -25.80
N HIS A 111 -13.20 92.76 -26.84
CA HIS A 111 -14.31 93.70 -26.67
C HIS A 111 -15.56 93.03 -26.08
N ILE A 112 -15.90 91.81 -26.51
CA ILE A 112 -16.99 91.03 -25.92
C ILE A 112 -16.69 90.75 -24.45
N ALA A 113 -15.48 90.31 -24.11
CA ALA A 113 -15.10 89.99 -22.73
C ALA A 113 -15.13 91.24 -21.83
N LYS A 114 -14.71 92.40 -22.34
CA LYS A 114 -14.80 93.68 -21.64
C LYS A 114 -16.25 94.10 -21.42
N ALA A 115 -17.11 93.92 -22.42
CA ALA A 115 -18.52 94.26 -22.31
C ALA A 115 -19.28 93.35 -21.31
N ILE A 116 -18.93 92.06 -21.26
CA ILE A 116 -19.47 91.11 -20.27
C ILE A 116 -19.10 91.50 -18.85
N GLY A 117 -17.91 92.07 -18.64
CA GLY A 117 -17.45 92.55 -17.33
C GLY A 117 -18.14 93.84 -16.84
N GLY A 118 -18.96 94.49 -17.68
CA GLY A 118 -19.71 95.71 -17.33
C GLY A 118 -21.15 95.45 -16.87
N GLN A 119 -21.91 96.51 -16.58
CA GLN A 119 -23.34 96.41 -16.29
C GLN A 119 -24.14 96.10 -17.57
N LEU A 120 -24.53 94.84 -17.73
CA LEU A 120 -25.38 94.38 -18.83
C LEU A 120 -26.87 94.54 -18.48
N ASP A 121 -27.68 94.92 -19.47
CA ASP A 121 -29.14 95.02 -19.32
C ASP A 121 -29.76 93.60 -19.23
N PRO A 122 -30.41 93.23 -18.10
CA PRO A 122 -30.97 91.90 -17.89
C PRO A 122 -31.96 91.48 -18.97
N LYS A 123 -32.65 92.44 -19.60
CA LYS A 123 -33.66 92.21 -20.64
C LYS A 123 -33.11 91.41 -21.82
N TYR A 124 -31.84 91.62 -22.16
CA TYR A 124 -31.24 91.03 -23.37
C TYR A 124 -30.36 89.80 -23.07
N THR A 125 -30.32 89.33 -21.82
CA THR A 125 -29.42 88.24 -21.39
C THR A 125 -29.57 86.97 -22.22
N ASN A 126 -30.81 86.50 -22.43
CA ASN A 126 -31.05 85.26 -23.20
C ASN A 126 -30.66 85.41 -24.68
N ASP A 127 -30.97 86.56 -25.29
CA ASP A 127 -30.63 86.84 -26.68
C ASP A 127 -29.11 86.96 -26.87
N ASN A 128 -28.42 87.58 -25.91
CA ASN A 128 -26.96 87.68 -25.91
C ASN A 128 -26.33 86.28 -25.81
N LEU A 129 -26.85 85.43 -24.93
CA LEU A 129 -26.38 84.05 -24.81
C LEU A 129 -26.55 83.29 -26.14
N LEU A 130 -27.71 83.42 -26.79
CA LEU A 130 -27.99 82.78 -28.07
C LEU A 130 -27.09 83.28 -29.20
N ASN A 131 -26.86 84.60 -29.29
CA ASN A 131 -26.07 85.21 -30.36
C ASN A 131 -24.58 84.89 -30.24
N LEU A 132 -24.02 84.88 -29.03
CA LEU A 132 -22.63 84.48 -28.78
C LEU A 132 -22.33 83.04 -29.25
N LYS A 133 -23.28 82.10 -29.12
CA LYS A 133 -23.09 80.71 -29.58
C LYS A 133 -22.88 80.59 -31.09
N LYS A 134 -23.34 81.58 -31.86
CA LYS A 134 -23.26 81.62 -33.34
C LYS A 134 -21.91 82.14 -33.84
N LEU A 135 -21.11 82.76 -32.96
CA LEU A 135 -19.85 83.39 -33.36
C LEU A 135 -18.72 82.34 -33.51
N PRO A 136 -18.01 82.33 -34.65
CA PRO A 136 -16.84 81.45 -34.86
C PRO A 136 -15.57 82.08 -34.26
N ILE A 137 -15.60 82.33 -32.95
CA ILE A 137 -14.53 83.01 -32.18
C ILE A 137 -13.91 82.09 -31.11
N PHE A 138 -14.18 80.79 -31.17
CA PHE A 138 -13.59 79.81 -30.25
C PHE A 138 -12.67 78.88 -31.02
N ARG A 139 -11.50 78.55 -30.48
CA ARG A 139 -10.60 77.56 -31.09
C ARG A 139 -10.92 76.18 -30.55
N GLY A 140 -11.21 75.22 -31.42
CA GLY A 140 -11.46 73.83 -31.03
C GLY A 140 -10.16 73.05 -30.85
N LEU A 141 -10.00 72.35 -29.73
CA LEU A 141 -8.84 71.49 -29.48
C LEU A 141 -9.06 70.12 -30.13
N THR A 142 -8.34 69.85 -31.23
CA THR A 142 -8.33 68.52 -31.87
C THR A 142 -6.97 68.12 -32.40
N CYS A 143 -6.63 66.84 -32.23
CA CYS A 143 -5.47 66.23 -32.87
C CYS A 143 -5.79 65.94 -34.36
N GLY A 144 -4.93 66.42 -35.27
CA GLY A 144 -5.00 66.10 -36.71
C GLY A 144 -4.47 64.71 -37.04
N SER A 145 -4.59 64.30 -38.31
CA SER A 145 -4.13 62.99 -38.79
C SER A 145 -2.61 62.79 -38.70
N ASP A 146 -1.84 63.87 -38.81
CA ASP A 146 -0.36 63.85 -38.81
C ASP A 146 0.25 64.18 -37.44
N GLY A 147 -0.56 64.23 -36.39
CA GLY A 147 -0.12 64.55 -35.03
C GLY A 147 0.04 66.03 -34.71
N ASP A 148 -0.10 66.91 -35.70
CA ASP A 148 -0.20 68.34 -35.49
C ASP A 148 -1.54 68.71 -34.84
N LEU A 149 -1.48 69.57 -33.82
CA LEU A 149 -2.69 70.10 -33.19
C LEU A 149 -3.33 71.14 -34.09
N CYS A 150 -4.54 70.85 -34.54
CA CYS A 150 -5.34 71.76 -35.34
C CYS A 150 -6.31 72.51 -34.43
N TYR A 151 -6.25 73.85 -34.47
CA TYR A 151 -7.09 74.76 -33.70
C TYR A 151 -8.11 75.47 -34.59
N PRO A 152 -9.05 74.76 -35.25
CA PRO A 152 -10.00 75.42 -36.12
C PRO A 152 -10.90 76.37 -35.31
N TRP A 153 -11.23 77.52 -35.90
CA TRP A 153 -12.25 78.40 -35.35
C TRP A 153 -13.63 77.76 -35.49
N VAL A 154 -14.29 77.52 -34.36
CA VAL A 154 -15.56 76.81 -34.25
C VAL A 154 -16.63 77.67 -33.59
N ARG A 155 -17.89 77.28 -33.84
CA ARG A 155 -19.08 77.89 -33.22
C ARG A 155 -19.63 76.95 -32.17
N ILE A 156 -19.98 77.46 -30.99
CA ILE A 156 -20.54 76.64 -29.90
C ILE A 156 -21.87 76.00 -30.33
N GLU A 157 -22.68 76.67 -31.17
CA GLU A 157 -23.97 76.14 -31.65
C GLU A 157 -23.85 74.82 -32.43
N THR A 158 -22.67 74.50 -32.95
CA THR A 158 -22.46 73.27 -33.76
C THR A 158 -22.29 72.02 -32.91
N PHE A 159 -22.22 72.15 -31.58
CA PHE A 159 -22.03 71.04 -30.64
C PHE A 159 -23.10 71.07 -29.54
N LYS A 160 -23.40 69.92 -28.93
CA LYS A 160 -24.37 69.87 -27.82
C LYS A 160 -23.85 70.56 -26.56
N SER A 161 -22.54 70.47 -26.31
CA SER A 161 -21.86 71.14 -25.19
C SER A 161 -20.39 71.43 -25.55
N ALA A 162 -19.75 72.32 -24.79
CA ALA A 162 -18.34 72.65 -24.94
C ALA A 162 -17.67 72.86 -23.58
N ILE A 163 -16.37 72.54 -23.51
CA ILE A 163 -15.56 72.64 -22.30
C ILE A 163 -14.31 73.44 -22.64
N GLY A 164 -14.09 74.56 -21.95
CA GLY A 164 -12.85 75.34 -22.09
C GLY A 164 -11.71 74.68 -21.36
N VAL A 165 -10.50 74.70 -21.94
CA VAL A 165 -9.29 74.17 -21.31
C VAL A 165 -8.25 75.26 -21.16
N ILE A 166 -7.82 75.50 -19.92
CA ILE A 166 -6.92 76.60 -19.55
C ILE A 166 -5.49 76.30 -19.98
N ASP A 167 -5.05 75.06 -19.74
CA ASP A 167 -3.71 74.62 -20.03
C ASP A 167 -3.55 74.42 -21.54
N GLY A 168 -2.52 75.05 -22.10
CA GLY A 168 -2.26 74.98 -23.54
C GLY A 168 -1.96 73.56 -24.05
N ILE A 169 -2.16 73.42 -25.37
CA ILE A 169 -1.84 72.26 -26.21
C ILE A 169 -2.04 70.90 -25.53
N ILE A 170 -3.27 70.38 -25.62
CA ILE A 170 -3.59 69.02 -25.18
C ILE A 170 -4.00 68.21 -26.41
N PRO A 171 -3.34 67.08 -26.69
CA PRO A 171 -3.77 66.14 -27.71
C PRO A 171 -5.08 65.53 -27.23
N LEU A 172 -6.20 65.89 -27.85
CA LEU A 172 -7.53 65.42 -27.44
C LEU A 172 -8.17 64.64 -28.59
N PRO A 173 -8.77 63.47 -28.32
CA PRO A 173 -9.53 62.74 -29.31
C PRO A 173 -10.83 63.48 -29.63
N THR A 174 -11.47 63.11 -30.74
CA THR A 174 -12.73 63.76 -31.12
C THR A 174 -13.92 63.13 -30.41
N PHE A 175 -14.54 63.86 -29.48
CA PHE A 175 -15.74 63.44 -28.75
C PHE A 175 -17.02 63.74 -29.53
N LYS A 176 -18.04 62.88 -29.37
CA LYS A 176 -19.33 63.01 -30.09
C LYS A 176 -20.27 64.05 -29.48
N ASP A 177 -20.32 64.14 -28.15
CA ASP A 177 -21.34 64.92 -27.44
C ASP A 177 -20.86 66.31 -27.00
N TYR A 178 -19.56 66.56 -26.94
CA TYR A 178 -19.01 67.87 -26.60
C TYR A 178 -17.65 68.11 -27.26
N ARG A 179 -17.26 69.39 -27.33
CA ARG A 179 -15.99 69.82 -27.91
C ARG A 179 -15.13 70.53 -26.87
N PHE A 180 -13.84 70.25 -26.86
CA PHE A 180 -12.89 71.02 -26.06
C PHE A 180 -12.48 72.29 -26.79
N LEU A 181 -12.43 73.41 -26.08
CA LEU A 181 -12.09 74.71 -26.60
C LEU A 181 -10.84 75.24 -25.91
N ASP A 182 -9.98 75.94 -26.65
CA ASP A 182 -8.85 76.66 -26.08
C ASP A 182 -9.36 77.82 -25.22
N ALA A 183 -8.99 77.82 -23.95
CA ALA A 183 -9.37 78.83 -22.97
C ALA A 183 -8.14 79.36 -22.22
N GLN A 184 -6.95 79.36 -22.85
CA GLN A 184 -5.75 80.00 -22.30
C GLN A 184 -5.96 81.50 -22.05
N ASP A 185 -6.64 82.18 -22.97
CA ASP A 185 -6.93 83.61 -22.87
C ASP A 185 -8.05 83.91 -21.85
N ILE A 186 -7.77 84.80 -20.90
CA ILE A 186 -8.70 85.28 -19.88
C ILE A 186 -9.98 85.86 -20.51
N ALA A 187 -9.89 86.51 -21.67
CA ALA A 187 -11.04 87.04 -22.40
C ALA A 187 -11.97 85.91 -22.85
N ILE A 188 -11.43 84.80 -23.37
CA ILE A 188 -12.20 83.62 -23.77
C ILE A 188 -12.82 82.95 -22.55
N GLN A 189 -12.07 82.81 -21.45
CA GLN A 189 -12.59 82.24 -20.19
C GLN A 189 -13.82 83.02 -19.69
N LYS A 190 -13.77 84.36 -19.68
CA LYS A 190 -14.91 85.21 -19.31
C LYS A 190 -16.14 84.96 -20.19
N ILE A 191 -15.94 84.79 -21.50
CA ILE A 191 -17.01 84.51 -22.45
C ILE A 191 -17.63 83.12 -22.20
N LEU A 192 -16.80 82.09 -21.98
CA LEU A 192 -17.26 80.74 -21.70
C LEU A 192 -18.04 80.66 -20.38
N LEU A 193 -17.58 81.32 -19.32
CA LEU A 193 -18.28 81.40 -18.04
C LEU A 193 -19.61 82.15 -18.17
N TYR A 194 -19.68 83.23 -18.95
CA TYR A 194 -20.93 83.90 -19.26
C TYR A 194 -21.91 82.99 -19.99
N GLN A 195 -21.41 82.15 -20.91
CA GLN A 195 -22.17 81.09 -21.58
C GLN A 195 -22.61 79.92 -20.67
N LYS A 196 -22.28 79.97 -19.37
CA LYS A 196 -22.49 78.89 -18.41
C LYS A 196 -21.78 77.58 -18.80
N LEU A 197 -20.65 77.70 -19.52
CA LEU A 197 -19.80 76.57 -19.88
C LEU A 197 -18.68 76.41 -18.85
N CYS A 198 -18.27 75.16 -18.62
CA CYS A 198 -17.18 74.87 -17.70
C CYS A 198 -15.82 75.20 -18.33
N VAL A 199 -14.93 75.73 -17.51
CA VAL A 199 -13.51 75.90 -17.83
C VAL A 199 -12.72 75.01 -16.89
N ARG A 200 -11.85 74.17 -17.44
CA ARG A 200 -11.16 73.08 -16.74
C ARG A 200 -9.65 73.17 -16.97
N ARG A 201 -8.89 72.66 -15.99
CA ARG A 201 -7.44 72.43 -16.17
C ARG A 201 -7.18 71.09 -16.87
N LYS A 202 -5.99 70.93 -17.45
CA LYS A 202 -5.51 69.72 -18.10
C LYS A 202 -5.71 68.48 -17.25
N ILE A 203 -5.35 68.54 -15.97
CA ILE A 203 -5.51 67.42 -15.03
C ILE A 203 -6.99 67.02 -14.89
N GLU A 204 -7.90 68.00 -14.78
CA GLU A 204 -9.35 67.76 -14.71
C GLU A 204 -9.88 67.15 -16.01
N VAL A 205 -9.39 67.61 -17.17
CA VAL A 205 -9.74 67.03 -18.48
C VAL A 205 -9.25 65.58 -18.61
N LEU A 206 -8.04 65.28 -18.16
CA LEU A 206 -7.48 63.93 -18.20
C LEU A 206 -8.30 62.96 -17.33
N GLN A 207 -8.62 63.34 -16.10
CA GLN A 207 -9.33 62.46 -15.16
C GLN A 207 -10.83 62.32 -15.45
N ASP A 208 -11.53 63.40 -15.86
CA ASP A 208 -12.99 63.40 -15.99
C ASP A 208 -13.45 62.95 -17.38
N HIS A 209 -12.56 63.02 -18.38
CA HIS A 209 -12.90 62.77 -19.78
C HIS A 209 -11.98 61.78 -20.49
N ILE A 210 -10.65 61.95 -20.44
CA ILE A 210 -9.73 61.09 -21.21
C ILE A 210 -9.64 59.68 -20.64
N ILE A 211 -9.41 59.53 -19.34
CA ILE A 211 -9.35 58.23 -18.67
C ILE A 211 -10.68 57.46 -18.83
N PRO A 212 -11.87 58.06 -18.61
CA PRO A 212 -13.15 57.40 -18.89
C PRO A 212 -13.36 57.03 -20.36
N ALA A 213 -12.92 57.88 -21.31
CA ALA A 213 -13.00 57.58 -22.73
C ALA A 213 -12.16 56.37 -23.13
N TRP A 214 -10.96 56.25 -22.55
CA TRP A 214 -10.09 55.08 -22.70
C TRP A 214 -10.72 53.78 -22.18
N LYS A 215 -11.52 53.87 -21.10
CA LYS A 215 -12.32 52.74 -20.59
C LYS A 215 -13.55 52.41 -21.45
N GLY A 216 -13.82 53.17 -22.51
CA GLY A 216 -15.04 53.05 -23.32
C GLY A 216 -16.30 53.59 -22.64
N LEU A 217 -16.18 54.30 -21.51
CA LEU A 217 -17.32 54.91 -20.81
C LEU A 217 -17.85 56.16 -21.52
N GLN A 218 -17.03 56.79 -22.36
CA GLN A 218 -17.39 57.95 -23.18
C GLN A 218 -17.07 57.65 -24.65
N LYS A 219 -17.99 58.01 -25.55
CA LYS A 219 -17.84 57.78 -26.99
C LYS A 219 -16.97 58.87 -27.63
N CYS A 220 -15.76 58.51 -28.02
CA CYS A 220 -14.86 59.35 -28.83
C CYS A 220 -14.25 58.54 -29.99
N THR A 221 -13.55 59.26 -30.87
CA THR A 221 -12.86 58.70 -32.03
C THR A 221 -11.36 58.89 -31.84
N TRP A 222 -10.63 57.78 -31.79
CA TRP A 222 -9.18 57.73 -31.64
C TRP A 222 -8.51 57.66 -33.01
N SER A 223 -7.53 58.54 -33.25
CA SER A 223 -6.51 58.35 -34.29
C SER A 223 -5.24 57.78 -33.65
N PRO A 224 -4.40 57.03 -34.38
CA PRO A 224 -3.15 56.48 -33.84
C PRO A 224 -2.26 57.55 -33.18
N SER A 225 -2.18 58.73 -33.79
CA SER A 225 -1.42 59.85 -33.22
C SER A 225 -2.05 60.40 -31.94
N SER A 226 -3.38 60.60 -31.92
CA SER A 226 -4.06 61.07 -30.70
C SER A 226 -3.99 60.07 -29.55
N GLU A 227 -4.02 58.77 -29.87
CA GLU A 227 -3.93 57.69 -28.89
C GLU A 227 -2.53 57.65 -28.26
N ALA A 228 -1.47 57.74 -29.07
CA ALA A 228 -0.10 57.83 -28.59
C ALA A 228 0.17 59.08 -27.75
N GLN A 229 -0.23 60.25 -28.24
CA GLN A 229 0.02 61.53 -27.56
C GLN A 229 -0.80 61.66 -26.26
N THR A 230 -2.02 61.12 -26.21
CA THR A 230 -2.81 61.11 -24.95
C THR A 230 -2.27 60.13 -23.93
N ALA A 231 -1.83 58.93 -24.36
CA ALA A 231 -1.17 57.99 -23.48
C ALA A 231 0.11 58.58 -22.87
N GLU A 232 0.95 59.20 -23.71
CA GLU A 232 2.14 59.94 -23.28
C GLU A 232 1.79 61.03 -22.26
N LEU A 233 0.79 61.86 -22.56
CA LEU A 233 0.39 62.95 -21.66
C LEU A 233 -0.15 62.42 -20.32
N MET A 234 -0.92 61.34 -20.34
CA MET A 234 -1.43 60.71 -19.13
C MET A 234 -0.27 60.19 -18.26
N LEU A 235 0.76 59.58 -18.86
CA LEU A 235 1.94 59.10 -18.13
C LEU A 235 2.77 60.26 -17.57
N GLN A 236 2.95 61.34 -18.34
CA GLN A 236 3.63 62.56 -17.87
C GLN A 236 2.94 63.19 -16.66
N CYS A 237 1.61 63.27 -16.69
CA CYS A 237 0.81 63.87 -15.61
C CYS A 237 0.45 62.89 -14.49
N TYR A 238 0.96 61.65 -14.50
CA TYR A 238 0.52 60.59 -13.58
C TYR A 238 0.52 61.03 -12.09
N TYR A 239 1.61 61.67 -11.66
CA TYR A 239 1.78 62.11 -10.27
C TYR A 239 0.89 63.30 -9.88
N ASP A 240 0.38 64.06 -10.86
CA ASP A 240 -0.51 65.21 -10.66
C ASP A 240 -2.00 64.81 -10.65
N LEU A 241 -2.33 63.59 -11.10
CA LEU A 241 -3.69 63.07 -11.12
C LEU A 241 -4.17 62.65 -9.72
N SER A 242 -5.50 62.67 -9.52
CA SER A 242 -6.13 62.16 -8.30
C SER A 242 -5.85 60.65 -8.08
N PRO A 243 -5.84 60.14 -6.84
CA PRO A 243 -5.63 58.72 -6.56
C PRO A 243 -6.60 57.79 -7.32
N GLN A 244 -7.85 58.23 -7.51
CA GLN A 244 -8.86 57.48 -8.27
C GLN A 244 -8.48 57.37 -9.76
N ALA A 245 -7.97 58.45 -10.34
CA ALA A 245 -7.49 58.47 -11.72
C ALA A 245 -6.21 57.65 -11.91
N GLN A 246 -5.26 57.74 -10.96
CA GLN A 246 -4.05 56.90 -10.95
C GLN A 246 -4.41 55.41 -10.90
N ALA A 247 -5.33 55.01 -10.02
CA ALA A 247 -5.80 53.62 -9.95
C ALA A 247 -6.52 53.18 -11.23
N ALA A 248 -7.29 54.08 -11.85
CA ALA A 248 -7.96 53.81 -13.11
C ALA A 248 -7.00 53.51 -14.26
N MET A 249 -5.82 54.16 -14.28
CA MET A 249 -4.80 54.00 -15.32
C MET A 249 -4.11 52.63 -15.30
N ILE A 250 -4.00 51.97 -14.15
CA ILE A 250 -3.33 50.66 -13.99
C ILE A 250 -3.88 49.62 -14.99
N SER A 251 -5.20 49.61 -15.18
CA SER A 251 -5.90 48.65 -16.04
C SER A 251 -5.92 49.02 -17.52
N LEU A 252 -5.46 50.22 -17.88
CA LEU A 252 -5.57 50.73 -19.25
C LEU A 252 -4.46 50.18 -20.13
N PRO A 253 -4.76 49.79 -21.38
CA PRO A 253 -3.73 49.38 -22.32
C PRO A 253 -2.87 50.54 -22.86
N ILE A 254 -2.29 51.42 -22.03
CA ILE A 254 -1.61 52.69 -22.42
C ILE A 254 -0.11 52.56 -22.73
N VAL A 255 0.45 51.35 -22.67
CA VAL A 255 1.89 51.16 -22.83
C VAL A 255 2.21 50.75 -24.27
N PRO A 256 2.98 51.55 -25.04
CA PRO A 256 3.44 51.16 -26.36
C PRO A 256 4.31 49.90 -26.29
N THR A 257 4.09 48.97 -27.22
CA THR A 257 4.74 47.66 -27.21
C THR A 257 5.78 47.47 -28.31
N GLN A 258 6.76 46.62 -28.03
CA GLN A 258 7.72 46.09 -28.99
C GLN A 258 7.83 44.57 -28.82
N SER A 259 8.25 43.89 -29.88
CA SER A 259 8.58 42.46 -29.83
C SER A 259 9.87 42.19 -29.06
N ILE A 260 10.10 40.93 -28.66
CA ILE A 260 11.35 40.50 -28.02
C ILE A 260 12.59 40.81 -28.89
N SER A 261 12.44 40.74 -30.21
CA SER A 261 13.49 41.10 -31.18
C SER A 261 13.72 42.61 -31.35
N GLY A 262 12.88 43.45 -30.72
CA GLY A 262 12.99 44.92 -30.77
C GLY A 262 12.17 45.59 -31.87
N ASN A 263 11.36 44.85 -32.64
CA ASN A 263 10.49 45.45 -33.65
C ASN A 263 9.32 46.20 -33.00
N LEU A 264 9.12 47.46 -33.41
CA LEU A 264 7.99 48.31 -32.99
C LEU A 264 6.68 47.81 -33.61
N THR A 265 5.63 47.70 -32.81
CA THR A 265 4.35 47.07 -33.22
C THR A 265 3.27 48.11 -33.55
N GLY A 266 3.43 49.35 -33.08
CA GLY A 266 2.41 50.40 -33.15
C GLY A 266 1.18 50.14 -32.27
N LYS A 267 1.20 49.11 -31.41
CA LYS A 267 0.10 48.73 -30.53
C LYS A 267 0.37 49.11 -29.08
N PHE A 268 -0.70 49.28 -28.33
CA PHE A 268 -0.63 49.49 -26.90
C PHE A 268 -1.19 48.30 -26.11
N ALA A 269 -0.63 48.08 -24.93
CA ALA A 269 -1.03 47.02 -24.01
C ALA A 269 -1.03 47.51 -22.56
N THR A 270 -1.68 46.74 -21.69
CA THR A 270 -1.67 47.02 -20.25
C THR A 270 -0.34 46.60 -19.67
N ALA A 271 0.24 47.36 -18.73
CA ALA A 271 1.54 47.00 -18.17
C ALA A 271 1.56 45.59 -17.56
N SER A 272 0.45 45.12 -16.99
CA SER A 272 0.32 43.80 -16.37
C SER A 272 0.50 42.60 -17.31
N VAL A 273 0.32 42.79 -18.63
CA VAL A 273 0.55 41.73 -19.62
C VAL A 273 1.96 41.78 -20.23
N LEU A 274 2.71 42.85 -19.95
CA LEU A 274 4.07 43.06 -20.41
C LEU A 274 5.08 42.58 -19.36
N ILE A 275 6.27 42.22 -19.80
CA ILE A 275 7.38 41.82 -18.93
C ILE A 275 8.35 42.97 -18.70
N ASP A 276 8.98 42.98 -17.53
CA ASP A 276 10.00 43.95 -17.18
C ASP A 276 11.28 43.73 -18.03
N PRO A 277 11.68 44.70 -18.87
CA PRO A 277 12.86 44.58 -19.72
C PRO A 277 14.18 44.36 -18.97
N GLU A 278 14.27 44.75 -17.70
CA GLU A 278 15.46 44.55 -16.85
C GLU A 278 15.65 43.06 -16.50
N ASN A 279 14.59 42.25 -16.56
CA ASN A 279 14.64 40.83 -16.29
C ASN A 279 15.00 40.05 -17.56
N SER A 280 16.30 39.96 -17.85
CA SER A 280 16.84 39.26 -19.03
C SER A 280 16.36 37.80 -19.15
N TRP A 281 16.23 37.11 -18.02
CA TRP A 281 15.73 35.73 -18.00
C TRP A 281 14.26 35.61 -18.39
N LEU A 282 13.40 36.60 -18.09
CA LEU A 282 12.00 36.60 -18.51
C LEU A 282 11.90 36.70 -20.03
N LYS A 283 12.78 37.46 -20.68
CA LYS A 283 12.84 37.51 -22.16
C LYS A 283 13.14 36.13 -22.76
N SER A 284 13.96 35.32 -22.08
CA SER A 284 14.42 34.03 -22.58
C SER A 284 13.35 32.93 -22.67
N VAL A 285 12.14 33.16 -22.13
CA VAL A 285 10.99 32.22 -22.21
C VAL A 285 9.98 32.58 -23.30
N PHE A 286 10.18 33.70 -24.01
CA PHE A 286 9.34 34.15 -25.12
C PHE A 286 10.00 33.88 -26.48
N PHE A 287 9.17 33.77 -27.51
CA PHE A 287 9.62 33.74 -28.91
C PHE A 287 9.92 35.17 -29.39
N SER A 288 10.74 35.28 -30.43
CA SER A 288 11.31 36.55 -30.88
C SER A 288 10.28 37.55 -31.44
N ASP A 289 9.14 37.06 -31.91
CA ASP A 289 8.03 37.79 -32.50
C ASP A 289 6.97 38.24 -31.46
N GLU A 290 7.06 37.77 -30.21
CA GLU A 290 6.05 38.08 -29.20
C GLU A 290 6.15 39.53 -28.70
N GLU A 291 5.03 40.26 -28.80
CA GLU A 291 4.86 41.69 -28.48
C GLU A 291 4.67 41.94 -26.97
N VAL A 292 5.67 41.60 -26.15
CA VAL A 292 5.53 41.54 -24.68
C VAL A 292 6.42 42.54 -23.92
N LEU A 293 7.15 43.39 -24.62
CA LEU A 293 7.99 44.43 -24.01
C LEU A 293 7.39 45.82 -24.21
N PRO A 294 7.50 46.73 -23.23
CA PRO A 294 7.36 48.15 -23.50
C PRO A 294 8.45 48.61 -24.48
N THR A 295 8.18 49.63 -25.30
CA THR A 295 9.21 50.22 -26.17
C THR A 295 10.36 50.80 -25.33
N ASP A 296 11.61 50.62 -25.76
CA ASP A 296 12.79 51.00 -24.96
C ASP A 296 12.78 52.47 -24.51
N ASP A 297 12.43 53.41 -25.40
CA ASP A 297 12.33 54.85 -25.11
C ASP A 297 11.30 55.16 -24.01
N GLN A 298 10.13 54.52 -24.07
CA GLN A 298 9.07 54.69 -23.08
C GLN A 298 9.44 54.07 -21.73
N TYR A 299 10.08 52.89 -21.75
CA TYR A 299 10.53 52.26 -20.50
C TYR A 299 11.60 53.10 -19.81
N ALA A 300 12.52 53.72 -20.56
CA ALA A 300 13.52 54.63 -20.01
C ALA A 300 12.90 55.85 -19.30
N ARG A 301 11.80 56.41 -19.84
CA ARG A 301 11.09 57.56 -19.23
C ARG A 301 10.16 57.15 -18.08
N TYR A 302 9.39 56.07 -18.25
CA TYR A 302 8.23 55.75 -17.39
C TYR A 302 8.28 54.36 -16.74
N GLY A 303 9.41 53.66 -16.77
CA GLY A 303 9.55 52.31 -16.22
C GLY A 303 9.11 52.18 -14.76
N SER A 304 9.33 53.22 -13.93
CA SER A 304 8.86 53.25 -12.54
C SER A 304 7.33 53.28 -12.42
N ILE A 305 6.63 53.94 -13.34
CA ILE A 305 5.17 53.97 -13.42
C ILE A 305 4.66 52.62 -13.94
N PHE A 306 5.28 52.06 -14.98
CA PHE A 306 4.89 50.74 -15.51
C PHE A 306 5.03 49.64 -14.46
N LYS A 307 6.10 49.66 -13.65
CA LYS A 307 6.25 48.77 -12.48
C LYS A 307 5.09 48.91 -11.49
N LYS A 308 4.61 50.13 -11.22
CA LYS A 308 3.40 50.37 -10.39
C LYS A 308 2.11 49.87 -11.06
N PHE A 309 2.04 49.89 -12.39
CA PHE A 309 0.91 49.36 -13.16
C PHE A 309 0.92 47.82 -13.24
N GLY A 310 1.90 47.17 -12.63
CA GLY A 310 1.97 45.72 -12.53
C GLY A 310 2.82 45.05 -13.60
N LEU A 311 3.79 45.76 -14.19
CA LEU A 311 4.77 45.17 -15.11
C LEU A 311 5.34 43.88 -14.53
N ARG A 312 5.25 42.79 -15.29
CA ARG A 312 5.53 41.45 -14.77
C ARG A 312 7.03 41.28 -14.53
N ALA A 313 7.42 41.21 -13.26
CA ALA A 313 8.80 40.99 -12.82
C ALA A 313 9.03 39.61 -12.17
N LYS A 314 7.96 38.84 -11.94
CA LYS A 314 8.01 37.50 -11.36
C LYS A 314 7.12 36.56 -12.15
N VAL A 315 7.44 35.27 -12.10
CA VAL A 315 6.55 34.23 -12.61
C VAL A 315 5.51 33.91 -11.53
N ASP A 316 4.28 33.62 -11.95
CA ASP A 316 3.20 33.07 -11.15
C ASP A 316 2.65 31.80 -11.83
N GLU A 317 1.76 31.06 -11.18
CA GLU A 317 1.17 29.82 -11.74
C GLU A 317 0.44 30.07 -13.07
N LEU A 318 -0.32 31.17 -13.18
CA LEU A 318 -1.09 31.51 -14.38
C LEU A 318 -0.19 31.77 -15.58
N PHE A 319 0.94 32.44 -15.36
CA PHE A 319 1.97 32.66 -16.37
C PHE A 319 2.48 31.35 -16.94
N VAL A 320 2.79 30.37 -16.08
CA VAL A 320 3.29 29.07 -16.53
C VAL A 320 2.28 28.40 -17.45
N TYR A 321 1.00 28.42 -17.10
CA TYR A 321 -0.06 27.87 -17.96
C TYR A 321 -0.18 28.59 -19.30
N GLU A 322 -0.07 29.92 -19.30
CA GLU A 322 -0.07 30.72 -20.51
C GLU A 322 1.12 30.37 -21.42
N ARG A 323 2.33 30.33 -20.86
CA ARG A 323 3.56 30.01 -21.60
C ARG A 323 3.51 28.60 -22.18
N VAL A 324 3.10 27.61 -21.40
CA VAL A 324 2.93 26.24 -21.87
C VAL A 324 1.87 26.14 -22.96
N GLY A 325 0.79 26.91 -22.86
CA GLY A 325 -0.20 27.04 -23.93
C GLY A 325 0.40 27.57 -25.23
N LYS A 326 1.33 28.54 -25.17
CA LYS A 326 2.05 29.05 -26.35
C LYS A 326 3.01 28.03 -26.93
N PHE A 327 3.75 27.30 -26.09
CA PHE A 327 4.67 26.25 -26.55
C PHE A 327 3.95 25.15 -27.34
N LEU A 328 2.79 24.70 -26.86
CA LEU A 328 1.99 23.63 -27.48
C LEU A 328 1.36 24.03 -28.82
N ASN A 329 1.02 25.31 -28.99
CA ASN A 329 0.36 25.83 -30.19
C ASN A 329 1.35 26.45 -31.20
N SER A 330 2.65 26.42 -30.88
CA SER A 330 3.67 27.03 -31.74
C SER A 330 3.94 26.16 -32.97
N THR A 331 4.11 26.80 -34.12
CA THR A 331 4.55 26.17 -35.38
C THR A 331 6.06 26.34 -35.61
N LEU A 332 6.79 26.89 -34.63
CA LEU A 332 8.23 27.10 -34.71
C LEU A 332 8.99 25.76 -34.62
N PRO A 333 10.28 25.71 -35.05
CA PRO A 333 11.11 24.52 -34.92
C PRO A 333 11.13 23.98 -33.48
N LYS A 334 11.13 22.65 -33.34
CA LYS A 334 11.06 21.98 -32.04
C LYS A 334 12.19 22.41 -31.12
N GLU A 335 13.39 22.62 -31.66
CA GLU A 335 14.58 23.04 -30.93
C GLU A 335 14.39 24.40 -30.25
N GLU A 336 13.67 25.33 -30.90
CA GLU A 336 13.38 26.63 -30.32
C GLU A 336 12.38 26.51 -29.17
N VAL A 337 11.32 25.71 -29.35
CA VAL A 337 10.33 25.44 -28.29
C VAL A 337 10.98 24.73 -27.10
N HIS A 338 11.87 23.76 -27.35
CA HIS A 338 12.62 23.05 -26.31
C HIS A 338 13.44 24.04 -25.48
N SER A 339 14.21 24.91 -26.14
CA SER A 339 15.02 25.93 -25.46
C SER A 339 14.18 26.86 -24.56
N ARG A 340 12.99 27.29 -25.02
CA ARG A 340 12.09 28.14 -24.20
C ARG A 340 11.48 27.39 -23.02
N ALA A 341 11.08 26.13 -23.22
CA ALA A 341 10.56 25.27 -22.15
C ALA A 341 11.62 25.00 -21.07
N GLU A 342 12.87 24.75 -21.47
CA GLU A 342 13.99 24.60 -20.55
C GLU A 342 14.27 25.88 -19.75
N ASN A 343 14.30 27.03 -20.42
CA ASN A 343 14.52 28.32 -19.77
C ASN A 343 13.43 28.61 -18.72
N LEU A 344 12.18 28.20 -18.97
CA LEU A 344 11.08 28.37 -18.03
C LEU A 344 11.32 27.59 -16.72
N LEU A 345 11.87 26.37 -16.78
CA LEU A 345 12.16 25.56 -15.60
C LEU A 345 13.41 25.99 -14.83
N LYS A 346 14.31 26.76 -15.45
CA LYS A 346 15.48 27.37 -14.78
C LYS A 346 15.12 28.56 -13.90
N THR A 347 13.86 29.03 -13.97
CA THR A 347 13.39 30.22 -13.24
C THR A 347 13.08 29.90 -11.78
N SER A 348 13.15 30.91 -10.90
CA SER A 348 12.70 30.76 -9.52
C SER A 348 11.18 30.96 -9.43
N CYS A 349 10.49 30.03 -8.78
CA CYS A 349 9.05 30.12 -8.50
C CYS A 349 8.77 30.43 -7.03
N SER A 350 7.70 31.17 -6.75
CA SER A 350 7.34 31.61 -5.39
C SER A 350 5.98 31.14 -4.88
N TRP A 351 5.27 30.30 -5.63
CA TRP A 351 3.95 29.78 -5.28
C TRP A 351 4.00 28.31 -4.79
N SER A 352 3.03 27.91 -3.97
CA SER A 352 2.79 26.52 -3.55
C SER A 352 1.51 25.98 -4.23
N SER A 353 1.36 24.66 -4.32
CA SER A 353 0.40 23.94 -5.17
C SER A 353 -1.09 24.03 -4.75
N SER A 354 -1.52 25.08 -4.04
CA SER A 354 -2.75 25.00 -3.22
C SER A 354 -3.81 26.10 -3.36
N GLU A 355 -3.73 27.11 -4.24
CA GLU A 355 -4.65 28.26 -4.06
C GLU A 355 -5.70 28.58 -5.14
N ALA A 356 -5.80 27.91 -6.31
CA ALA A 356 -6.95 28.20 -7.19
C ALA A 356 -7.42 27.16 -8.23
N THR A 357 -6.72 26.06 -8.51
CA THR A 357 -6.91 25.42 -9.83
C THR A 357 -6.71 23.91 -9.91
N ALA A 358 -7.30 23.12 -9.00
CA ALA A 358 -7.17 21.64 -9.03
C ALA A 358 -7.43 21.04 -10.43
N THR A 359 -8.51 21.44 -11.12
CA THR A 359 -8.85 20.90 -12.46
C THR A 359 -7.87 21.35 -13.56
N LYS A 360 -7.49 22.64 -13.59
CA LYS A 360 -6.53 23.15 -14.60
C LYS A 360 -5.13 22.60 -14.36
N TYR A 361 -4.72 22.44 -13.11
CA TYR A 361 -3.45 21.84 -12.72
C TYR A 361 -3.37 20.36 -13.14
N GLN A 362 -4.42 19.57 -12.91
CA GLN A 362 -4.48 18.18 -13.37
C GLN A 362 -4.42 18.06 -14.90
N GLN A 363 -5.04 18.99 -15.63
CA GLN A 363 -4.90 19.05 -17.09
C GLN A 363 -3.49 19.47 -17.51
N PHE A 364 -2.87 20.40 -16.80
CA PHE A 364 -1.51 20.86 -17.06
C PHE A 364 -0.48 19.72 -16.96
N LEU A 365 -0.56 18.91 -15.91
CA LEU A 365 0.36 17.77 -15.71
C LEU A 365 0.33 16.74 -16.84
N LYS A 366 -0.77 16.67 -17.61
CA LYS A 366 -0.97 15.75 -18.73
C LYS A 366 -0.58 16.33 -20.09
N ARG A 367 -0.26 17.62 -20.18
CA ARG A 367 0.11 18.28 -21.45
C ARG A 367 1.57 18.00 -21.79
N LYS A 368 1.86 17.71 -23.05
CA LYS A 368 3.20 17.34 -23.53
C LYS A 368 4.03 18.55 -23.95
N TRP A 369 4.72 19.17 -22.99
CA TRP A 369 5.46 20.42 -23.22
C TRP A 369 6.91 20.41 -22.74
N LEU A 370 7.37 19.30 -22.14
CA LEU A 370 8.72 19.18 -21.62
C LEU A 370 9.60 18.41 -22.60
N PRO A 371 10.76 18.95 -23.00
CA PRO A 371 11.69 18.23 -23.85
C PRO A 371 12.47 17.22 -23.00
N ALA A 372 12.16 15.94 -23.14
CA ALA A 372 12.82 14.87 -22.40
C ALA A 372 13.47 13.87 -23.33
N ILE A 373 14.57 13.28 -22.87
CA ILE A 373 15.29 12.21 -23.54
C ILE A 373 14.55 10.90 -23.22
N LEU A 374 13.99 10.26 -24.25
CA LEU A 374 13.35 8.96 -24.15
C LEU A 374 14.39 7.85 -23.91
N PRO A 375 13.97 6.67 -23.44
CA PRO A 375 14.89 5.53 -23.22
C PRO A 375 15.68 5.09 -24.46
N ASP A 376 15.21 5.40 -25.67
CA ASP A 376 15.92 5.13 -26.93
C ASP A 376 16.93 6.22 -27.33
N GLY A 377 17.04 7.28 -26.53
CA GLY A 377 17.93 8.42 -26.76
C GLY A 377 17.35 9.54 -27.61
N SER A 378 16.13 9.39 -28.15
CA SER A 378 15.46 10.46 -28.89
C SER A 378 14.91 11.55 -27.96
N ILE A 379 14.79 12.78 -28.44
CA ILE A 379 14.23 13.90 -27.66
C ILE A 379 12.80 14.18 -28.14
N GLU A 380 11.83 14.02 -27.24
CA GLU A 380 10.44 14.31 -27.51
C GLU A 380 9.80 15.19 -26.45
N MET A 381 8.70 15.83 -26.82
CA MET A 381 7.86 16.59 -25.90
C MET A 381 6.97 15.63 -25.13
N VAL A 382 7.15 15.59 -23.82
CA VAL A 382 6.43 14.69 -22.91
C VAL A 382 5.69 15.48 -21.84
N SER A 383 4.76 14.82 -21.17
CA SER A 383 4.04 15.44 -20.07
C SER A 383 4.83 15.38 -18.76
N PRO A 384 4.67 16.35 -17.84
CA PRO A 384 5.26 16.28 -16.51
C PRO A 384 5.01 14.97 -15.78
N SER A 385 3.84 14.34 -15.99
CA SER A 385 3.52 13.04 -15.38
C SER A 385 4.29 11.85 -15.98
N GLU A 386 4.78 11.97 -17.21
CA GLU A 386 5.47 10.88 -17.94
C GLU A 386 6.99 10.94 -17.78
N CYS A 387 7.56 11.97 -17.15
CA CYS A 387 9.01 12.13 -17.03
C CYS A 387 9.47 12.49 -15.63
N ARG A 388 10.80 12.52 -15.47
CA ARG A 388 11.51 13.03 -14.30
C ARG A 388 12.69 13.88 -14.72
N ASP A 389 13.33 14.54 -13.78
CA ASP A 389 14.56 15.27 -14.03
C ASP A 389 15.80 14.35 -14.09
N VAL A 390 16.94 14.95 -14.37
CA VAL A 390 18.22 14.23 -14.54
C VAL A 390 18.67 13.51 -13.26
N GLN A 391 18.18 13.88 -12.07
CA GLN A 391 18.55 13.21 -10.82
C GLN A 391 18.02 11.77 -10.77
N ASP A 392 16.87 11.52 -11.39
CA ASP A 392 16.27 10.20 -11.46
C ASP A 392 16.72 9.40 -12.69
N ARG A 393 17.71 9.88 -13.46
CA ARG A 393 18.23 9.19 -14.66
C ARG A 393 18.63 7.74 -14.36
N LEU A 394 19.36 7.50 -13.28
CA LEU A 394 19.76 6.13 -12.90
C LEU A 394 18.59 5.32 -12.30
N ARG A 395 17.57 5.99 -11.75
CA ARG A 395 16.45 5.37 -11.02
C ARG A 395 15.26 5.01 -11.92
N ALA A 396 15.12 5.67 -13.07
CA ALA A 396 14.00 5.46 -13.97
C ALA A 396 14.32 5.65 -15.47
N GLY A 397 15.56 6.02 -15.86
CA GLY A 397 15.85 6.47 -17.23
C GLY A 397 15.72 5.44 -18.35
N TYR A 398 15.68 4.13 -18.05
CA TYR A 398 15.35 3.10 -19.05
C TYR A 398 13.83 2.90 -19.21
N ARG A 399 13.02 3.49 -18.32
CA ARG A 399 11.55 3.29 -18.29
C ARG A 399 10.78 4.58 -18.50
N LEU A 400 11.30 5.70 -18.02
CA LEU A 400 10.70 7.03 -18.13
C LEU A 400 11.62 7.96 -18.92
N PRO A 401 11.07 8.84 -19.77
CA PRO A 401 11.81 9.98 -20.30
C PRO A 401 12.45 10.82 -19.20
N ILE A 402 13.66 11.32 -19.45
CA ILE A 402 14.44 12.13 -18.52
C ILE A 402 14.65 13.54 -19.08
N PHE A 403 14.18 14.54 -18.35
CA PHE A 403 14.50 15.94 -18.60
C PHE A 403 15.98 16.18 -18.25
N PRO A 404 16.81 16.72 -19.17
CA PRO A 404 18.26 16.67 -19.08
C PRO A 404 18.89 17.60 -18.02
N PHE A 405 18.10 18.48 -17.40
CA PHE A 405 18.59 19.43 -16.39
C PHE A 405 17.95 19.18 -15.02
N THR A 406 18.64 19.57 -13.96
CA THR A 406 18.08 19.57 -12.61
C THR A 406 17.17 20.77 -12.43
N VAL A 407 16.02 20.57 -11.80
CA VAL A 407 15.08 21.64 -11.45
C VAL A 407 15.15 21.99 -9.96
N SER A 408 14.74 23.20 -9.61
CA SER A 408 14.65 23.59 -8.19
C SER A 408 13.60 22.76 -7.45
N TYR A 409 13.73 22.63 -6.12
CA TYR A 409 12.78 21.88 -5.29
C TYR A 409 11.31 22.31 -5.51
N ARG A 410 11.04 23.62 -5.59
CA ARG A 410 9.68 24.14 -5.81
C ARG A 410 9.12 23.75 -7.18
N TRP A 411 9.98 23.70 -8.21
CA TRP A 411 9.58 23.17 -9.51
C TRP A 411 9.33 21.67 -9.46
N ALA A 412 10.18 20.90 -8.79
CA ALA A 412 9.96 19.46 -8.59
C ALA A 412 8.64 19.18 -7.85
N GLU A 413 8.30 20.00 -6.83
CA GLU A 413 7.03 19.93 -6.13
C GLU A 413 5.84 20.28 -7.04
N PHE A 414 5.94 21.36 -7.82
CA PHE A 414 4.89 21.78 -8.74
C PHE A 414 4.66 20.77 -9.87
N LEU A 415 5.69 20.12 -10.39
CA LEU A 415 5.59 19.08 -11.43
C LEU A 415 5.22 17.70 -10.85
N GLY A 416 5.22 17.54 -9.53
CA GLY A 416 4.97 16.27 -8.85
C GLY A 416 6.14 15.27 -8.93
N TRP A 417 7.34 15.74 -9.25
CA TRP A 417 8.57 14.94 -9.31
C TRP A 417 9.18 14.68 -7.93
N ASN A 418 8.78 15.44 -6.91
CA ASN A 418 9.11 15.13 -5.51
C ASN A 418 8.37 13.90 -4.97
N LYS A 419 7.33 13.42 -5.66
CA LYS A 419 6.60 12.21 -5.28
C LYS A 419 7.47 10.98 -5.55
N ILE A 420 7.43 10.06 -4.58
CA ILE A 420 8.11 8.76 -4.67
C ILE A 420 7.74 8.07 -5.97
N LEU A 421 8.75 7.56 -6.68
CA LEU A 421 8.55 6.81 -7.92
C LEU A 421 7.69 5.55 -7.66
N PRO A 422 6.75 5.22 -8.56
CA PRO A 422 5.99 3.97 -8.51
C PRO A 422 6.90 2.73 -8.48
N ASP A 423 6.53 1.74 -7.67
CA ASP A 423 7.35 0.53 -7.47
C ASP A 423 7.51 -0.28 -8.75
N ASP A 424 6.50 -0.30 -9.62
CA ASP A 424 6.53 -1.00 -10.91
C ASP A 424 7.58 -0.42 -11.86
N ILE A 425 7.76 0.90 -11.85
CA ILE A 425 8.78 1.59 -12.63
C ILE A 425 10.17 1.28 -12.09
N LEU A 426 10.35 1.37 -10.76
CA LEU A 426 11.62 1.07 -10.10
C LEU A 426 12.05 -0.38 -10.33
N LEU A 427 11.14 -1.34 -10.17
CA LEU A 427 11.42 -2.76 -10.38
C LEU A 427 11.74 -3.05 -11.85
N ALA A 428 11.05 -2.41 -12.80
CA ALA A 428 11.36 -2.60 -14.22
C ALA A 428 12.66 -1.90 -14.65
N GLN A 429 13.03 -0.79 -14.01
CA GLN A 429 14.35 -0.17 -14.16
C GLN A 429 15.44 -1.11 -13.65
N LEU A 430 15.23 -1.72 -12.48
CA LEU A 430 16.14 -2.70 -11.89
C LEU A 430 16.36 -3.89 -12.82
N ASP A 431 15.27 -4.45 -13.38
CA ASP A 431 15.33 -5.55 -14.34
C ASP A 431 16.16 -5.17 -15.58
N HIS A 432 16.00 -3.95 -16.10
CA HIS A 432 16.81 -3.45 -17.22
C HIS A 432 18.28 -3.27 -16.85
N GLY A 433 18.59 -2.70 -15.68
CA GLY A 433 19.95 -2.52 -15.19
C GLY A 433 20.69 -3.85 -15.07
N VAL A 434 20.01 -4.89 -14.59
CA VAL A 434 20.54 -6.27 -14.51
C VAL A 434 20.78 -6.87 -15.89
N ILE A 435 19.88 -6.66 -16.86
CA ILE A 435 20.04 -7.17 -18.24
C ILE A 435 21.23 -6.51 -18.94
N LYS A 436 21.48 -5.22 -18.67
CA LYS A 436 22.56 -4.42 -19.25
C LYS A 436 23.88 -4.49 -18.47
N ASP A 437 23.90 -5.19 -17.34
CA ASP A 437 25.03 -5.25 -16.40
C ASP A 437 25.46 -3.86 -15.89
N ASP A 438 24.49 -2.96 -15.71
CA ASP A 438 24.69 -1.58 -15.28
C ASP A 438 24.55 -1.49 -13.75
N GLY A 439 25.66 -1.75 -13.05
CA GLY A 439 25.68 -1.74 -11.58
C GLY A 439 25.37 -0.37 -10.96
N ALA A 440 25.59 0.73 -11.68
CA ALA A 440 25.24 2.07 -11.19
C ALA A 440 23.72 2.25 -11.10
N VAL A 441 22.97 1.75 -12.08
CA VAL A 441 21.50 1.75 -12.07
C VAL A 441 20.96 0.85 -10.96
N VAL A 442 21.49 -0.37 -10.83
CA VAL A 442 21.06 -1.30 -9.76
C VAL A 442 21.26 -0.66 -8.38
N ASN A 443 22.45 -0.11 -8.12
CA ASN A 443 22.75 0.55 -6.85
C ASN A 443 21.83 1.75 -6.60
N ALA A 444 21.63 2.62 -7.60
CA ALA A 444 20.78 3.80 -7.46
C ALA A 444 19.32 3.45 -7.14
N VAL A 445 18.76 2.41 -7.76
CA VAL A 445 17.39 1.95 -7.49
C VAL A 445 17.27 1.36 -6.08
N LEU A 446 18.21 0.51 -5.66
CA LEU A 446 18.17 -0.10 -4.33
C LEU A 446 18.38 0.92 -3.20
N ILE A 447 19.28 1.91 -3.39
CA ILE A 447 19.41 3.05 -2.47
C ILE A 447 18.10 3.82 -2.39
N TYR A 448 17.47 4.12 -3.53
CA TYR A 448 16.21 4.87 -3.55
C TYR A 448 15.08 4.15 -2.83
N LEU A 449 14.95 2.83 -3.01
CA LEU A 449 13.96 2.02 -2.30
C LEU A 449 14.19 2.04 -0.77
N ARG A 450 15.45 1.97 -0.33
CA ARG A 450 15.83 2.06 1.08
C ARG A 450 15.50 3.43 1.66
N ASP A 451 15.98 4.49 1.02
CA ASP A 451 15.86 5.87 1.52
C ASP A 451 14.39 6.35 1.58
N ASN A 452 13.50 5.72 0.81
CA ASN A 452 12.06 5.98 0.82
C ASN A 452 11.23 4.92 1.59
N PHE A 453 11.87 4.04 2.37
CA PHE A 453 11.23 3.00 3.20
C PHE A 453 10.28 2.06 2.42
N ARG A 454 10.61 1.76 1.15
CA ARG A 454 9.80 0.90 0.26
C ARG A 454 10.26 -0.55 0.24
N THR A 455 11.43 -0.85 0.82
CA THR A 455 12.09 -2.16 0.78
C THR A 455 11.15 -3.30 1.20
N ASP A 456 10.40 -3.16 2.28
CA ASP A 456 9.51 -4.22 2.78
C ASP A 456 8.35 -4.48 1.80
N THR A 457 7.82 -3.43 1.18
CA THR A 457 6.71 -3.52 0.22
C THR A 457 7.11 -4.31 -1.02
N VAL A 458 8.34 -4.13 -1.51
CA VAL A 458 8.84 -4.78 -2.73
C VAL A 458 9.71 -6.01 -2.48
N SER A 459 9.93 -6.39 -1.21
CA SER A 459 10.85 -7.46 -0.80
C SER A 459 10.63 -8.79 -1.53
N GLU A 460 9.38 -9.25 -1.63
CA GLU A 460 9.01 -10.48 -2.37
C GLU A 460 9.30 -10.39 -3.87
N SER A 461 9.13 -9.20 -4.46
CA SER A 461 9.47 -8.94 -5.86
C SER A 461 10.97 -8.89 -6.10
N LEU A 462 11.75 -8.38 -5.14
CA LEU A 462 13.21 -8.35 -5.21
C LEU A 462 13.82 -9.74 -5.05
N LYS A 463 13.28 -10.61 -4.18
CA LYS A 463 13.76 -11.99 -3.97
C LYS A 463 13.84 -12.81 -5.27
N ARG A 464 12.90 -12.57 -6.18
CA ARG A 464 12.77 -13.29 -7.47
C ARG A 464 13.68 -12.72 -8.57
N ARG A 465 14.30 -11.55 -8.35
CA ARG A 465 15.10 -10.83 -9.34
C ARG A 465 16.58 -11.07 -9.12
N ARG A 466 17.34 -11.08 -10.23
CA ARG A 466 18.80 -11.20 -10.20
C ARG A 466 19.44 -9.85 -9.90
N CYS A 467 19.24 -9.29 -8.70
CA CYS A 467 19.71 -7.94 -8.36
C CYS A 467 20.75 -7.89 -7.24
N VAL A 468 21.31 -9.03 -6.83
CA VAL A 468 22.37 -9.10 -5.81
C VAL A 468 23.71 -9.27 -6.50
N LEU A 469 24.62 -8.31 -6.32
CA LEU A 469 25.96 -8.35 -6.89
C LEU A 469 26.86 -9.30 -6.11
N THR A 470 27.50 -10.23 -6.81
CA THR A 470 28.50 -11.14 -6.23
C THR A 470 29.93 -10.60 -6.36
N ASP A 471 30.85 -11.13 -5.55
CA ASP A 471 32.31 -10.90 -5.65
C ASP A 471 32.91 -11.16 -7.04
N ASN A 472 32.28 -12.05 -7.82
CA ASN A 472 32.66 -12.34 -9.22
C ASN A 472 32.10 -11.33 -10.25
N GLY A 473 31.46 -10.25 -9.81
CA GLY A 473 30.94 -9.19 -10.67
C GLY A 473 29.62 -9.49 -11.37
N VAL A 474 28.95 -10.62 -11.06
CA VAL A 474 27.68 -11.02 -11.68
C VAL A 474 26.50 -10.77 -10.75
N PHE A 475 25.35 -10.41 -11.31
CA PHE A 475 24.10 -10.30 -10.57
C PHE A 475 23.32 -11.63 -10.50
N VAL A 476 22.95 -12.04 -9.28
CA VAL A 476 22.21 -13.29 -9.00
C VAL A 476 20.98 -13.03 -8.14
N THR A 477 20.10 -14.04 -8.04
CA THR A 477 18.91 -13.97 -7.16
C THR A 477 19.29 -14.08 -5.69
N ALA A 478 18.43 -13.59 -4.80
CA ALA A 478 18.63 -13.68 -3.34
C ALA A 478 18.90 -15.12 -2.86
N SER A 479 18.25 -16.10 -3.50
CA SER A 479 18.43 -17.52 -3.19
C SER A 479 19.82 -18.10 -3.50
N LYS A 480 20.57 -17.48 -4.43
CA LYS A 480 21.89 -17.92 -4.90
C LYS A 480 23.06 -17.08 -4.36
N ALA A 481 22.76 -16.05 -3.58
CA ALA A 481 23.74 -15.15 -2.98
C ALA A 481 23.88 -15.41 -1.48
N PHE A 482 25.11 -15.35 -0.98
CA PHE A 482 25.42 -15.55 0.44
C PHE A 482 26.48 -14.58 0.93
N PHE A 483 26.47 -14.20 2.20
CA PHE A 483 27.51 -13.30 2.73
C PHE A 483 28.91 -13.95 2.80
N SER A 484 28.98 -15.28 2.91
CA SER A 484 30.24 -16.02 2.95
C SER A 484 30.07 -17.49 2.58
N GLY A 485 31.16 -18.15 2.25
CA GLY A 485 31.22 -19.61 2.14
C GLY A 485 30.96 -20.19 0.76
N CYS A 486 30.85 -19.39 -0.29
CA CYS A 486 30.65 -19.82 -1.69
C CYS A 486 31.91 -19.68 -2.57
N THR A 487 33.10 -19.74 -1.98
CA THR A 487 34.36 -19.66 -2.72
C THR A 487 34.43 -20.77 -3.76
N LEU A 488 34.71 -20.44 -5.03
CA LEU A 488 34.85 -21.38 -6.15
C LEU A 488 33.56 -22.13 -6.56
N LEU A 489 32.37 -21.63 -6.23
CA LEU A 489 31.07 -22.20 -6.66
C LEU A 489 30.39 -21.45 -7.82
N SER A 490 31.07 -20.49 -8.43
CA SER A 490 30.58 -19.76 -9.61
C SER A 490 30.47 -20.70 -10.82
N PRO A 491 29.42 -20.64 -11.64
CA PRO A 491 28.35 -19.63 -11.69
C PRO A 491 27.10 -19.97 -10.86
N PHE A 492 27.13 -21.04 -10.06
CA PHE A 492 25.92 -21.57 -9.41
C PHE A 492 25.54 -20.81 -8.15
N LEU A 493 26.51 -20.58 -7.24
CA LEU A 493 26.37 -19.80 -6.01
C LEU A 493 27.52 -18.80 -5.92
N GLY A 494 27.28 -17.64 -5.31
CA GLY A 494 28.30 -16.59 -5.17
C GLY A 494 28.25 -15.89 -3.82
N ASN A 495 29.40 -15.38 -3.36
CA ASN A 495 29.41 -14.50 -2.21
C ASN A 495 28.97 -13.11 -2.64
N VAL A 496 28.21 -12.41 -1.81
CA VAL A 496 27.86 -11.00 -2.04
C VAL A 496 29.14 -10.16 -2.02
N ASP A 497 29.27 -9.24 -2.98
CA ASP A 497 30.38 -8.29 -3.00
C ASP A 497 30.43 -7.48 -1.69
N ILE A 498 31.63 -7.28 -1.14
CA ILE A 498 31.81 -6.66 0.18
C ILE A 498 31.33 -5.20 0.18
N GLY A 499 31.59 -4.46 -0.91
CA GLY A 499 31.14 -3.09 -1.07
C GLY A 499 29.62 -3.02 -1.16
N PHE A 500 29.03 -3.89 -1.98
CA PHE A 500 27.58 -4.00 -2.16
C PHE A 500 26.86 -4.39 -0.87
N ALA A 501 27.40 -5.36 -0.11
CA ALA A 501 26.86 -5.81 1.16
C ALA A 501 26.79 -4.68 2.20
N LYS A 502 27.85 -3.85 2.26
CA LYS A 502 27.91 -2.69 3.16
C LYS A 502 26.92 -1.59 2.77
N MET A 503 26.73 -1.35 1.47
CA MET A 503 25.82 -0.31 0.98
C MET A 503 24.33 -0.69 1.12
N HIS A 504 24.00 -1.99 1.01
CA HIS A 504 22.63 -2.47 0.92
C HIS A 504 22.23 -3.46 2.02
N GLU A 505 22.83 -3.38 3.20
CA GLU A 505 22.62 -4.33 4.31
C GLU A 505 21.11 -4.53 4.63
N ASP A 506 20.35 -3.44 4.74
CA ASP A 506 18.93 -3.48 5.07
C ASP A 506 18.09 -4.15 3.97
N VAL A 507 18.43 -3.87 2.72
CA VAL A 507 17.76 -4.46 1.54
C VAL A 507 18.04 -5.96 1.46
N LEU A 508 19.28 -6.36 1.68
CA LEU A 508 19.68 -7.77 1.68
C LEU A 508 19.03 -8.55 2.83
N LYS A 509 18.87 -7.94 4.01
CA LYS A 509 18.10 -8.50 5.13
C LYS A 509 16.63 -8.69 4.77
N ALA A 510 16.00 -7.67 4.17
CA ALA A 510 14.60 -7.76 3.72
C ALA A 510 14.39 -8.82 2.62
N MET A 511 15.39 -9.00 1.75
CA MET A 511 15.42 -10.08 0.75
C MET A 511 15.73 -11.46 1.35
N SER A 512 15.99 -11.55 2.66
CA SER A 512 16.33 -12.80 3.36
C SER A 512 17.57 -13.50 2.80
N VAL A 513 18.57 -12.72 2.36
CA VAL A 513 19.86 -13.25 1.91
C VAL A 513 20.56 -13.94 3.09
N ARG A 514 20.97 -15.20 2.91
CA ARG A 514 21.50 -16.04 3.98
C ARG A 514 23.00 -15.80 4.19
N SER A 515 23.49 -16.06 5.40
CA SER A 515 24.90 -15.89 5.75
C SER A 515 25.82 -16.91 5.10
N ARG A 516 25.35 -18.16 4.95
CA ARG A 516 26.06 -19.29 4.35
C ARG A 516 25.10 -20.22 3.60
N PRO A 517 25.59 -21.00 2.63
CA PRO A 517 24.82 -22.07 1.99
C PRO A 517 24.25 -23.05 3.00
N GLY A 518 23.06 -23.56 2.74
CA GLY A 518 22.49 -24.72 3.42
C GLY A 518 22.78 -26.00 2.65
N VAL A 519 22.35 -27.12 3.20
CA VAL A 519 22.57 -28.45 2.60
C VAL A 519 21.91 -28.59 1.23
N GLN A 520 20.66 -28.11 1.09
CA GLN A 520 19.93 -28.18 -0.18
C GLN A 520 20.64 -27.42 -1.30
N ASP A 521 21.24 -26.26 -1.00
CA ASP A 521 21.95 -25.47 -2.02
C ASP A 521 23.15 -26.22 -2.58
N VAL A 522 23.88 -26.94 -1.71
CA VAL A 522 25.05 -27.76 -2.09
C VAL A 522 24.61 -28.93 -2.98
N LEU A 523 23.50 -29.59 -2.63
CA LEU A 523 22.94 -30.70 -3.42
C LEU A 523 22.40 -30.21 -4.77
N ASP A 524 21.75 -29.05 -4.82
CA ASP A 524 21.22 -28.45 -6.04
C ASP A 524 22.31 -28.08 -7.04
N VAL A 525 23.48 -27.64 -6.56
CA VAL A 525 24.68 -27.39 -7.40
C VAL A 525 25.13 -28.69 -8.06
N GLN A 526 25.32 -29.75 -7.27
CA GLN A 526 25.71 -31.06 -7.80
C GLN A 526 24.69 -31.60 -8.82
N ALA A 527 23.39 -31.54 -8.49
CA ALA A 527 22.33 -31.99 -9.38
C ALA A 527 22.23 -31.16 -10.67
N GLN A 528 22.62 -29.88 -10.67
CA GLN A 528 22.69 -29.07 -11.89
C GLN A 528 23.85 -29.50 -12.79
N ILE A 529 25.02 -29.80 -12.21
CA ILE A 529 26.18 -30.29 -12.97
C ILE A 529 25.91 -31.69 -13.52
N GLU A 530 25.28 -32.59 -12.76
CA GLU A 530 24.91 -33.94 -13.23
C GLU A 530 24.06 -33.91 -14.51
N ARG A 531 23.13 -32.95 -14.62
CA ARG A 531 22.28 -32.80 -15.82
C ARG A 531 23.05 -32.40 -17.08
N SER A 532 24.26 -31.85 -16.95
CA SER A 532 25.09 -31.48 -18.09
C SER A 532 25.65 -32.69 -18.86
N GLY A 533 25.62 -33.88 -18.25
CA GLY A 533 26.08 -35.13 -18.84
C GLY A 533 27.59 -35.36 -18.67
N HIS A 534 27.97 -36.64 -18.68
CA HIS A 534 29.37 -37.07 -18.57
C HIS A 534 30.02 -37.22 -19.96
N PRO A 535 31.31 -36.88 -20.16
CA PRO A 535 32.30 -36.41 -19.19
C PRO A 535 32.11 -34.93 -18.80
N TYR A 536 32.33 -34.63 -17.52
CA TYR A 536 32.29 -33.26 -17.00
C TYR A 536 33.50 -32.46 -17.50
N LYS A 537 33.32 -31.14 -17.66
CA LYS A 537 34.44 -30.24 -17.96
C LYS A 537 35.32 -30.09 -16.72
N GLU A 538 36.62 -29.81 -16.91
CA GLU A 538 37.55 -29.62 -15.78
C GLU A 538 37.07 -28.54 -14.80
N SER A 539 36.44 -27.46 -15.31
CA SER A 539 35.82 -26.43 -14.47
C SER A 539 34.67 -26.95 -13.60
N ASP A 540 33.87 -27.87 -14.13
CA ASP A 540 32.74 -28.46 -13.40
C ASP A 540 33.24 -29.48 -12.37
N THR A 541 34.31 -30.21 -12.69
CA THR A 541 35.01 -31.11 -11.75
C THR A 541 35.57 -30.35 -10.55
N GLU A 542 36.20 -29.18 -10.75
CA GLU A 542 36.68 -28.32 -9.66
C GLU A 542 35.53 -27.81 -8.77
N ILE A 543 34.40 -27.41 -9.36
CA ILE A 543 33.21 -26.99 -8.61
C ILE A 543 32.64 -28.17 -7.82
N LEU A 544 32.59 -29.37 -8.40
CA LEU A 544 32.12 -30.59 -7.72
C LEU A 544 33.04 -30.96 -6.55
N LEU A 545 34.37 -30.84 -6.69
CA LEU A 545 35.32 -31.08 -5.60
C LEU A 545 35.14 -30.08 -4.45
N GLU A 546 34.97 -28.79 -4.75
CA GLU A 546 34.69 -27.79 -3.70
C GLU A 546 33.28 -27.99 -3.11
N THR A 547 32.30 -28.41 -3.90
CA THR A 547 30.95 -28.78 -3.43
C THR A 547 31.01 -29.96 -2.45
N ILE A 548 31.77 -31.02 -2.76
CA ILE A 548 31.99 -32.18 -1.87
C ILE A 548 32.73 -31.77 -0.59
N LYS A 549 33.77 -30.93 -0.72
CA LYS A 549 34.49 -30.38 0.43
C LYS A 549 33.59 -29.49 1.30
N MET A 550 32.69 -28.73 0.71
CA MET A 550 31.71 -27.94 1.43
C MET A 550 30.65 -28.82 2.11
N ALA A 551 30.17 -29.84 1.41
CA ALA A 551 29.28 -30.87 1.93
C ALA A 551 29.89 -31.51 3.20
N SER A 552 31.21 -31.73 3.22
CA SER A 552 31.93 -32.28 4.39
C SER A 552 31.91 -31.41 5.65
N LYS A 553 31.39 -30.18 5.60
CA LYS A 553 31.18 -29.34 6.78
C LYS A 553 29.81 -29.56 7.43
N TYR A 554 28.91 -30.25 6.75
CA TYR A 554 27.58 -30.58 7.25
C TYR A 554 27.53 -32.03 7.73
N SER A 555 26.55 -32.34 8.58
CA SER A 555 26.35 -33.72 9.02
C SER A 555 25.96 -34.59 7.82
N ARG A 556 26.63 -35.74 7.64
CA ARG A 556 26.36 -36.71 6.56
C ARG A 556 24.88 -37.04 6.42
N LYS A 557 24.16 -37.13 7.55
CA LYS A 557 22.73 -37.50 7.55
C LYS A 557 21.79 -36.42 6.99
N SER A 558 22.28 -35.17 6.86
CA SER A 558 21.55 -34.12 6.15
C SER A 558 21.83 -34.11 4.64
N LEU A 559 22.88 -34.80 4.19
CA LEU A 559 23.35 -34.85 2.80
C LEU A 559 22.71 -36.02 2.01
N GLY A 560 21.41 -36.27 2.22
CA GLY A 560 20.68 -37.31 1.47
C GLY A 560 20.78 -37.05 -0.03
N GLY A 561 21.22 -38.04 -0.80
CA GLY A 561 21.42 -37.92 -2.26
C GLY A 561 22.75 -37.30 -2.72
N LEU A 562 23.68 -36.97 -1.82
CA LEU A 562 25.05 -36.57 -2.19
C LEU A 562 25.78 -37.72 -2.88
N LYS A 563 26.45 -37.42 -3.99
CA LYS A 563 27.36 -38.33 -4.70
C LYS A 563 28.80 -37.83 -4.64
N ILE A 564 29.74 -38.76 -4.78
CA ILE A 564 31.18 -38.54 -4.69
C ILE A 564 31.81 -38.87 -6.03
N LEU A 565 32.81 -38.08 -6.43
CA LEU A 565 33.58 -38.31 -7.64
C LEU A 565 34.54 -39.49 -7.47
N ASP A 566 34.56 -40.38 -8.45
CA ASP A 566 35.57 -41.42 -8.58
C ASP A 566 36.83 -40.94 -9.32
N GLN A 567 37.77 -41.85 -9.56
CA GLN A 567 39.02 -41.56 -10.28
C GLN A 567 38.81 -41.13 -11.73
N ASP A 568 37.73 -41.59 -12.37
CA ASP A 568 37.35 -41.25 -13.75
C ASP A 568 36.46 -40.00 -13.82
N SER A 569 36.27 -39.31 -12.69
CA SER A 569 35.41 -38.12 -12.54
C SER A 569 33.92 -38.40 -12.80
N ILE A 570 33.46 -39.60 -12.48
CA ILE A 570 32.04 -39.99 -12.49
C ILE A 570 31.49 -39.91 -11.06
N LEU A 571 30.25 -39.44 -10.91
CA LEU A 571 29.58 -39.32 -9.62
C LEU A 571 28.87 -40.63 -9.24
N TYR A 572 29.20 -41.18 -8.07
CA TYR A 572 28.56 -42.35 -7.47
C TYR A 572 27.97 -42.03 -6.10
N PRO A 573 26.89 -42.71 -5.67
CA PRO A 573 26.43 -42.67 -4.28
C PRO A 573 27.57 -42.93 -3.31
N VAL A 574 27.54 -42.28 -2.14
CA VAL A 574 28.62 -42.41 -1.12
C VAL A 574 28.81 -43.87 -0.71
N GLU A 575 27.75 -44.67 -0.77
CA GLU A 575 27.68 -46.08 -0.37
C GLU A 575 28.37 -47.02 -1.38
N ASP A 576 28.38 -46.64 -2.66
CA ASP A 576 29.04 -47.38 -3.75
C ASP A 576 30.53 -46.99 -3.92
N ILE A 577 30.88 -45.91 -3.22
CA ILE A 577 32.15 -45.26 -2.90
C ILE A 577 33.16 -45.95 -1.97
N ALA A 578 34.45 -46.13 -2.30
CA ALA A 578 35.47 -46.40 -1.27
C ALA A 578 36.66 -45.43 -1.36
N TYR A 579 37.23 -45.06 -0.21
CA TYR A 579 38.51 -44.36 -0.17
C TYR A 579 39.67 -45.37 -0.19
N ASN A 580 40.62 -45.18 -1.11
CA ASN A 580 41.78 -46.06 -1.23
C ASN A 580 42.86 -45.70 -0.20
N ASP A 581 42.71 -46.19 1.03
CA ASP A 581 43.71 -46.06 2.09
C ASP A 581 44.83 -47.11 2.02
N MET A 582 44.71 -48.09 1.12
CA MET A 582 45.64 -49.23 0.97
C MET A 582 46.08 -49.42 -0.49
N PRO A 583 46.80 -48.45 -1.10
CA PRO A 583 47.11 -48.43 -2.54
C PRO A 583 47.87 -49.68 -3.03
N LEU A 584 48.80 -50.22 -2.22
CA LEU A 584 49.59 -51.41 -2.57
C LEU A 584 48.78 -52.72 -2.69
N GLN A 585 47.57 -52.79 -2.12
CA GLN A 585 46.68 -53.96 -2.15
C GLN A 585 45.50 -53.76 -3.12
N SER A 586 45.29 -52.52 -3.57
CA SER A 586 44.16 -52.15 -4.42
C SER A 586 44.21 -52.77 -5.82
N ASP A 587 45.41 -53.01 -6.38
CA ASP A 587 45.64 -53.58 -7.71
C ASP A 587 45.00 -54.96 -7.94
N ARG A 588 44.66 -55.70 -6.87
CA ARG A 588 44.02 -57.03 -6.95
C ARG A 588 42.49 -57.00 -6.96
N ILE A 589 41.88 -55.85 -6.69
CA ILE A 589 40.44 -55.70 -6.40
C ILE A 589 39.80 -54.54 -7.19
N VAL A 590 40.56 -53.90 -8.09
CA VAL A 590 40.14 -52.72 -8.88
C VAL A 590 38.84 -52.98 -9.66
N ASP A 591 38.65 -54.20 -10.17
CA ASP A 591 37.45 -54.56 -10.93
C ASP A 591 36.17 -54.70 -10.08
N LYS A 592 36.28 -54.70 -8.74
CA LYS A 592 35.16 -54.94 -7.81
C LYS A 592 34.80 -53.75 -6.93
N VAL A 593 35.68 -52.74 -6.80
CA VAL A 593 35.49 -51.61 -5.87
C VAL A 593 35.86 -50.30 -6.57
N ARG A 594 34.96 -49.31 -6.51
CA ARG A 594 35.18 -47.97 -7.08
C ARG A 594 35.90 -47.09 -6.05
N PHE A 595 36.88 -46.31 -6.51
CA PHE A 595 37.68 -45.46 -5.62
C PHE A 595 37.42 -43.97 -5.82
N THR A 596 37.38 -43.21 -4.72
CA THR A 596 37.27 -41.75 -4.74
C THR A 596 38.38 -41.10 -5.55
N ASN A 597 38.08 -39.93 -6.14
CA ASN A 597 39.07 -39.09 -6.81
C ASN A 597 40.25 -38.74 -5.89
N SER A 598 41.47 -38.78 -6.42
CA SER A 598 42.71 -38.54 -5.64
C SER A 598 42.84 -37.11 -5.09
N ARG A 599 42.07 -36.16 -5.63
CA ARG A 599 42.01 -34.77 -5.13
C ARG A 599 41.13 -34.61 -3.88
N ILE A 600 40.36 -35.63 -3.50
CA ILE A 600 39.54 -35.59 -2.27
C ILE A 600 40.44 -35.89 -1.07
N SER A 601 40.49 -34.93 -0.13
CA SER A 601 41.35 -35.06 1.06
C SER A 601 40.83 -36.12 2.05
N GLU A 602 41.75 -36.72 2.81
CA GLU A 602 41.37 -37.66 3.87
C GLU A 602 40.46 -37.00 4.93
N GLN A 603 40.62 -35.71 5.19
CA GLN A 603 39.73 -34.96 6.09
C GLN A 603 38.29 -34.94 5.57
N THR A 604 38.11 -34.71 4.26
CA THR A 604 36.80 -34.73 3.59
C THR A 604 36.17 -36.12 3.66
N VAL A 605 36.96 -37.16 3.43
CA VAL A 605 36.56 -38.59 3.54
C VAL A 605 36.08 -38.91 4.95
N ASN A 606 36.86 -38.56 5.97
CA ASN A 606 36.51 -38.81 7.37
C ASN A 606 35.25 -38.03 7.79
N ASN A 607 35.12 -36.77 7.37
CA ASN A 607 33.94 -35.94 7.70
C ASN A 607 32.65 -36.42 7.00
N LEU A 608 32.77 -36.98 5.79
CA LEU A 608 31.65 -37.56 5.03
C LEU A 608 31.41 -39.04 5.36
N PHE A 609 32.21 -39.63 6.24
CA PHE A 609 32.15 -41.05 6.60
C PHE A 609 32.23 -41.99 5.38
N ILE A 610 33.04 -41.64 4.37
CA ILE A 610 33.27 -42.51 3.21
C ILE A 610 34.07 -43.73 3.68
N GLU A 611 33.58 -44.93 3.36
CA GLU A 611 34.18 -46.18 3.81
C GLU A 611 35.61 -46.35 3.24
N LYS A 612 36.56 -46.70 4.11
CA LYS A 612 37.94 -47.00 3.72
C LYS A 612 38.05 -48.44 3.23
N LEU A 613 38.91 -48.69 2.24
CA LEU A 613 39.13 -50.04 1.68
C LEU A 613 39.53 -51.06 2.77
N SER A 614 40.38 -50.65 3.73
CA SER A 614 40.76 -51.50 4.86
C SER A 614 39.56 -51.92 5.74
N GLU A 615 38.59 -51.04 5.95
CA GLU A 615 37.38 -51.32 6.73
C GLU A 615 36.41 -52.22 5.97
N ARG A 616 36.24 -52.01 4.66
CA ARG A 616 35.38 -52.81 3.78
C ARG A 616 35.87 -54.25 3.69
N LEU A 617 37.19 -54.45 3.55
CA LEU A 617 37.82 -55.77 3.58
C LEU A 617 37.58 -56.46 4.92
N ARG A 618 37.73 -55.72 6.03
CA ARG A 618 37.46 -56.23 7.38
C ARG A 618 35.98 -56.59 7.58
N LYS A 619 35.02 -55.81 7.06
CA LYS A 619 33.58 -56.13 7.14
C LYS A 619 33.21 -57.36 6.30
N GLY A 620 33.82 -57.52 5.12
CA GLY A 620 33.66 -58.69 4.27
C GLY A 620 34.19 -59.98 4.91
N GLU A 621 35.33 -59.91 5.59
CA GLU A 621 35.88 -61.03 6.38
C GLU A 621 35.01 -61.37 7.62
N LEU A 622 34.23 -60.41 8.12
CA LEU A 622 33.38 -60.55 9.30
C LEU A 622 31.90 -60.85 9.02
N GLN A 623 31.47 -60.98 7.75
CA GLN A 623 30.06 -61.21 7.35
C GLN A 623 29.06 -60.25 8.01
N LEU A 624 29.35 -58.94 7.98
CA LEU A 624 28.50 -57.87 8.54
C LEU A 624 27.55 -57.22 7.51
N ALA A 625 27.19 -57.91 6.43
CA ALA A 625 26.19 -57.43 5.50
C ALA A 625 24.79 -57.65 6.10
N ASP A 626 24.24 -56.61 6.71
CA ASP A 626 22.82 -56.53 7.06
C ASP A 626 22.10 -55.75 5.93
N ASP A 627 21.32 -56.46 5.12
CA ASP A 627 20.50 -55.97 3.99
C ASP A 627 19.23 -55.21 4.46
N ASP A 628 19.28 -54.41 5.54
CA ASP A 628 18.08 -53.79 6.12
C ASP A 628 18.30 -52.37 6.69
N ASP A 629 19.21 -51.59 6.10
CA ASP A 629 19.36 -50.14 6.38
C ASP A 629 18.63 -49.30 5.31
N ASP A 630 17.30 -49.32 5.36
CA ASP A 630 16.49 -48.19 4.87
C ASP A 630 16.73 -46.99 5.81
N ASP A 631 17.72 -46.16 5.46
CA ASP A 631 18.05 -44.89 6.08
C ASP A 631 16.94 -43.82 5.86
N GLU A 632 15.81 -43.96 6.55
CA GLU A 632 14.93 -42.85 6.89
C GLU A 632 14.89 -42.70 8.41
N ASP A 633 15.78 -41.90 9.00
CA ASP A 633 15.50 -41.14 10.23
C ASP A 633 16.66 -40.17 10.60
N PHE A 634 16.70 -39.02 9.94
CA PHE A 634 17.39 -37.84 10.48
C PHE A 634 16.42 -36.68 10.71
N GLN A 635 15.87 -36.62 11.92
CA GLN A 635 15.08 -35.48 12.41
C GLN A 635 15.60 -35.00 13.77
N GLN A 636 15.41 -33.70 14.06
CA GLN A 636 15.56 -33.12 15.40
C GLN A 636 14.58 -33.80 16.36
N CYS A 637 15.10 -34.66 17.24
CA CYS A 637 14.30 -35.32 18.27
C CYS A 637 14.45 -34.59 19.60
N GLU A 638 13.32 -34.21 20.21
CA GLU A 638 13.26 -34.02 21.67
C GLU A 638 13.88 -35.25 22.33
N ALA A 639 14.75 -35.07 23.33
CA ALA A 639 15.34 -36.20 24.03
C ALA A 639 14.21 -37.13 24.50
N ILE A 640 14.27 -38.42 24.15
CA ILE A 640 13.22 -39.42 24.46
C ILE A 640 12.84 -39.37 25.95
N THR A 641 13.80 -39.09 26.82
CA THR A 641 13.63 -38.89 28.26
C THR A 641 12.74 -37.70 28.61
N THR A 642 12.90 -36.54 27.95
CA THR A 642 12.05 -35.35 28.11
C THR A 642 10.64 -35.58 27.57
N SER A 643 10.52 -36.29 26.44
CA SER A 643 9.22 -36.65 25.87
C SER A 643 8.43 -37.59 26.78
N ILE A 644 9.10 -38.64 27.32
CA ILE A 644 8.51 -39.55 28.31
C ILE A 644 8.09 -38.76 29.56
N SER A 645 8.99 -37.94 30.13
CA SER A 645 8.68 -37.17 31.34
C SER A 645 7.46 -36.25 31.15
N THR A 646 7.40 -35.56 30.00
CA THR A 646 6.26 -34.69 29.64
C THR A 646 4.97 -35.49 29.46
N THR A 647 5.03 -36.68 28.86
CA THR A 647 3.88 -37.59 28.75
C THR A 647 3.40 -38.03 30.15
N LEU A 648 4.31 -38.47 31.03
CA LEU A 648 3.94 -38.89 32.37
C LEU A 648 3.35 -37.75 33.21
N ASP A 649 3.75 -36.50 32.98
CA ASP A 649 3.17 -35.32 33.66
C ASP A 649 1.74 -35.03 33.19
N ARG A 650 1.40 -35.36 31.93
CA ARG A 650 0.05 -35.18 31.35
C ARG A 650 -0.90 -36.35 31.63
N TYR A 651 -0.38 -37.58 31.63
CA TYR A 651 -1.18 -38.79 31.79
C TYR A 651 -0.97 -39.38 33.20
N PRO A 652 -1.99 -39.38 34.07
CA PRO A 652 -1.89 -39.96 35.40
C PRO A 652 -1.68 -41.49 35.34
N ILE A 653 -1.15 -42.09 36.42
CA ILE A 653 -0.73 -43.50 36.48
C ILE A 653 -1.86 -44.48 36.14
N GLU A 654 -3.09 -44.15 36.53
CA GLU A 654 -4.32 -44.92 36.27
C GLU A 654 -4.63 -45.04 34.77
N SER A 655 -4.16 -44.10 33.95
CA SER A 655 -4.35 -44.14 32.49
C SER A 655 -3.68 -45.37 31.86
N THR A 656 -2.65 -45.91 32.51
CA THR A 656 -1.91 -47.09 32.02
C THR A 656 -2.82 -48.29 31.80
N PHE A 657 -3.78 -48.51 32.68
CA PHE A 657 -4.68 -49.67 32.56
C PHE A 657 -5.56 -49.59 31.31
N LYS A 658 -6.03 -48.38 30.98
CA LYS A 658 -6.82 -48.12 29.78
C LYS A 658 -5.99 -48.27 28.50
N GLU A 659 -4.79 -47.70 28.48
CA GLU A 659 -3.91 -47.76 27.32
C GLU A 659 -3.52 -49.21 26.97
N TYR A 660 -3.20 -50.04 27.96
CA TYR A 660 -2.89 -51.46 27.70
C TYR A 660 -4.12 -52.29 27.31
N LEU A 661 -5.31 -51.95 27.83
CA LEU A 661 -6.56 -52.57 27.40
C LEU A 661 -6.89 -52.20 25.94
N ALA A 662 -6.69 -50.94 25.54
CA ALA A 662 -6.84 -50.50 24.15
C ALA A 662 -5.83 -51.20 23.22
N ASN A 663 -4.56 -51.29 23.62
CA ASN A 663 -3.52 -51.95 22.82
C ASN A 663 -3.84 -53.44 22.60
N ALA A 664 -4.37 -54.12 23.62
CA ALA A 664 -4.80 -55.51 23.51
C ALA A 664 -5.99 -55.64 22.54
N ASP A 665 -6.98 -54.75 22.60
CA ASP A 665 -8.13 -54.74 21.69
C ASP A 665 -7.71 -54.50 20.23
N ASP A 666 -6.79 -53.55 20.01
CA ASP A 666 -6.20 -53.26 18.70
C ASP A 666 -5.42 -54.47 18.14
N SER A 667 -4.80 -55.25 19.03
CA SER A 667 -4.07 -56.48 18.67
C SER A 667 -5.00 -57.69 18.51
N LYS A 668 -6.33 -57.49 18.60
CA LYS A 668 -7.37 -58.54 18.52
C LYS A 668 -7.27 -59.60 19.63
N ALA A 669 -6.70 -59.24 20.79
CA ALA A 669 -6.70 -60.10 21.97
C ALA A 669 -8.13 -60.33 22.48
N LEU A 670 -8.37 -61.47 23.12
CA LEU A 670 -9.64 -61.78 23.78
C LEU A 670 -9.57 -61.56 25.30
N ALA A 671 -8.37 -61.57 25.88
CA ALA A 671 -8.18 -61.44 27.32
C ALA A 671 -6.97 -60.58 27.70
N VAL A 672 -7.12 -59.81 28.78
CA VAL A 672 -6.04 -59.07 29.44
C VAL A 672 -5.95 -59.51 30.90
N HIS A 673 -4.75 -59.87 31.35
CA HIS A 673 -4.50 -60.32 32.72
C HIS A 673 -3.40 -59.50 33.37
N TRP A 674 -3.75 -58.76 34.41
CA TRP A 674 -2.80 -58.10 35.30
C TRP A 674 -2.32 -59.08 36.37
N MET A 675 -1.04 -59.02 36.70
CA MET A 675 -0.47 -59.77 37.81
C MET A 675 0.57 -58.93 38.52
N LEU A 676 0.55 -58.94 39.85
CA LEU A 676 1.58 -58.31 40.66
C LEU A 676 2.50 -59.40 41.17
N ASP A 677 3.72 -59.44 40.65
CA ASP A 677 4.71 -60.48 40.91
C ASP A 677 5.72 -60.00 41.97
N PRO A 678 5.68 -60.50 43.22
CA PRO A 678 6.62 -60.15 44.26
C PRO A 678 7.92 -60.98 44.24
N ARG A 679 8.04 -61.95 43.30
CA ARG A 679 9.18 -62.86 43.24
C ARG A 679 10.48 -62.10 42.97
N HIS A 680 11.57 -62.66 43.49
CA HIS A 680 12.94 -62.25 43.19
C HIS A 680 13.64 -63.40 42.46
N HIS A 681 14.40 -63.07 41.42
CA HIS A 681 15.01 -64.05 40.52
C HIS A 681 16.55 -64.02 40.60
N PRO A 682 17.23 -65.09 40.16
CA PRO A 682 18.70 -65.16 40.12
C PRO A 682 19.34 -63.97 39.40
N THR A 683 20.52 -63.55 39.85
CA THR A 683 21.18 -62.30 39.40
C THR A 683 22.51 -62.55 38.69
N GLU A 684 22.88 -63.82 38.54
CA GLU A 684 24.04 -64.31 37.81
C GLU A 684 23.71 -64.46 36.32
N ASN A 685 24.71 -64.50 35.44
CA ASN A 685 24.56 -64.80 34.01
C ASN A 685 23.50 -63.95 33.27
N LEU A 686 23.34 -62.68 33.65
CA LEU A 686 22.49 -61.72 32.95
C LEU A 686 23.23 -61.08 31.77
N LEU A 687 22.49 -60.39 30.88
CA LEU A 687 23.04 -59.68 29.72
C LEU A 687 24.12 -58.65 30.09
N THR A 688 23.96 -57.98 31.23
CA THR A 688 24.92 -57.07 31.82
C THR A 688 24.82 -57.10 33.36
N PRO A 689 25.85 -56.67 34.10
CA PRO A 689 25.79 -56.59 35.56
C PRO A 689 24.72 -55.63 36.11
N GLU A 690 24.32 -54.61 35.34
CA GLU A 690 23.33 -53.62 35.78
C GLU A 690 21.89 -54.17 35.74
N MET A 691 21.63 -55.25 35.00
CA MET A 691 20.32 -55.91 34.91
C MET A 691 19.83 -56.54 36.23
N LYS A 692 20.70 -56.65 37.24
CA LYS A 692 20.33 -57.14 38.57
C LYS A 692 19.15 -56.38 39.18
N GLY A 693 19.01 -55.09 38.85
CA GLY A 693 17.89 -54.26 39.28
C GLY A 693 16.52 -54.73 38.75
N LEU A 694 16.48 -55.44 37.62
CA LEU A 694 15.25 -55.85 36.92
C LEU A 694 14.71 -57.21 37.37
N GLN A 695 15.49 -57.96 38.17
CA GLN A 695 15.15 -59.30 38.66
C GLN A 695 14.28 -59.29 39.94
N GLY A 696 13.82 -58.12 40.38
CA GLY A 696 12.96 -57.96 41.56
C GLY A 696 11.46 -57.95 41.23
N PRO A 697 10.62 -57.49 42.18
CA PRO A 697 9.17 -57.41 42.03
C PRO A 697 8.74 -56.60 40.80
N ALA A 698 7.67 -57.02 40.13
CA ALA A 698 7.21 -56.42 38.89
C ALA A 698 5.68 -56.39 38.79
N LEU A 699 5.16 -55.38 38.11
CA LEU A 699 3.79 -55.41 37.57
C LEU A 699 3.84 -56.08 36.19
N LEU A 700 3.02 -57.10 36.00
CA LEU A 700 2.90 -57.83 34.75
C LEU A 700 1.54 -57.55 34.10
N VAL A 701 1.53 -57.46 32.78
CA VAL A 701 0.29 -57.51 31.99
C VAL A 701 0.44 -58.47 30.83
N HIS A 702 -0.50 -59.39 30.73
CA HIS A 702 -0.56 -60.42 29.71
C HIS A 702 -1.74 -60.18 28.78
N ASN A 703 -1.56 -60.43 27.48
CA ASN A 703 -2.64 -60.65 26.54
C ASN A 703 -2.36 -61.89 25.66
N ASP A 704 -3.42 -62.46 25.10
CA ASP A 704 -3.41 -63.67 24.27
C ASP A 704 -3.18 -63.39 22.78
N ALA A 705 -2.71 -62.19 22.42
CA ALA A 705 -2.28 -61.85 21.08
C ALA A 705 -0.74 -61.90 20.98
N VAL A 706 -0.21 -62.22 19.79
CA VAL A 706 1.25 -62.24 19.53
C VAL A 706 1.62 -60.99 18.74
N PHE A 707 2.65 -60.27 19.19
CA PHE A 707 3.19 -59.11 18.49
C PHE A 707 3.72 -59.51 17.11
N GLN A 708 3.27 -58.80 16.07
CA GLN A 708 3.81 -58.94 14.73
C GLN A 708 5.06 -58.05 14.58
N ASP A 709 5.86 -58.27 13.54
CA ASP A 709 7.05 -57.43 13.28
C ASP A 709 6.69 -55.95 13.09
N SER A 710 5.51 -55.64 12.57
CA SER A 710 4.97 -54.28 12.50
C SER A 710 4.75 -53.66 13.88
N ASP A 711 4.33 -54.43 14.87
CA ASP A 711 4.11 -53.94 16.24
C ASP A 711 5.46 -53.66 16.93
N PHE A 712 6.47 -54.49 16.69
CA PHE A 712 7.83 -54.24 17.17
C PHE A 712 8.46 -53.00 16.51
N LYS A 713 8.23 -52.77 15.20
CA LYS A 713 8.60 -51.52 14.51
C LYS A 713 7.93 -50.30 15.15
N GLY A 714 6.75 -50.45 15.74
CA GLY A 714 6.06 -49.39 16.49
C GLY A 714 6.85 -48.85 17.71
N PHE A 715 7.73 -49.66 18.32
CA PHE A 715 8.64 -49.19 19.38
C PHE A 715 9.91 -48.54 18.84
N LYS A 716 10.15 -48.57 17.52
CA LYS A 716 11.30 -47.90 16.90
C LYS A 716 11.15 -46.37 16.95
N ASN A 717 9.95 -45.87 16.67
CA ASN A 717 9.67 -44.45 16.44
C ASN A 717 8.83 -43.85 17.58
N VAL A 718 9.48 -43.62 18.72
CA VAL A 718 8.84 -43.07 19.92
C VAL A 718 8.40 -41.62 19.64
N GLY A 719 7.09 -41.36 19.61
CA GLY A 719 6.52 -40.01 19.45
C GLY A 719 5.94 -39.70 18.06
N VAL A 720 6.29 -40.49 17.04
CA VAL A 720 5.66 -40.46 15.71
C VAL A 720 4.71 -41.65 15.66
N GLY A 721 3.43 -41.42 15.95
CA GLY A 721 2.43 -42.50 16.06
C GLY A 721 2.50 -43.45 14.87
N SER A 722 2.91 -44.70 15.12
CA SER A 722 3.11 -45.77 14.14
C SER A 722 1.83 -46.22 13.42
N LYS A 723 0.68 -45.66 13.80
CA LYS A 723 -0.65 -46.01 13.33
C LYS A 723 -1.46 -44.78 12.87
N ARG A 724 -0.79 -43.75 12.36
CA ARG A 724 -1.48 -42.57 11.76
C ARG A 724 -2.33 -42.93 10.54
N GLU A 725 -1.97 -43.99 9.81
CA GLU A 725 -2.65 -44.39 8.58
C GLU A 725 -3.65 -45.55 8.76
N ASP A 726 -3.53 -46.34 9.86
CA ASP A 726 -4.47 -47.43 10.13
C ASP A 726 -5.74 -46.92 10.83
N ARG A 727 -6.76 -46.70 10.01
CA ARG A 727 -8.08 -46.15 10.34
C ARG A 727 -8.91 -47.04 11.28
N SER A 728 -8.44 -48.24 11.62
CA SER A 728 -9.16 -49.22 12.45
C SER A 728 -8.69 -49.28 13.92
N THR A 729 -7.60 -48.58 14.26
CA THR A 729 -6.92 -48.69 15.55
C THR A 729 -7.31 -47.57 16.52
N ILE A 730 -7.44 -47.90 17.81
CA ILE A 730 -7.82 -46.99 18.90
C ILE A 730 -6.65 -46.03 19.22
N GLY A 731 -5.40 -46.46 19.02
CA GLY A 731 -4.19 -45.72 19.38
C GLY A 731 -3.61 -44.75 18.32
N MET A 732 -4.05 -43.49 18.27
CA MET A 732 -3.59 -42.52 17.25
C MET A 732 -2.19 -41.88 17.42
N PHE A 733 -1.49 -42.01 18.55
CA PHE A 733 -0.27 -41.18 18.83
C PHE A 733 0.97 -41.92 19.33
N GLY A 734 0.94 -43.25 19.50
CA GLY A 734 2.13 -44.00 19.97
C GLY A 734 2.70 -43.58 21.34
N ARG A 735 2.00 -42.71 22.09
CA ARG A 735 2.41 -42.20 23.42
C ARG A 735 1.83 -43.02 24.58
N GLY A 736 0.77 -43.79 24.35
CA GLY A 736 0.12 -44.61 25.36
C GLY A 736 1.03 -45.68 25.98
N SER A 737 1.93 -46.26 25.19
CA SER A 737 2.92 -47.21 25.69
C SER A 737 3.89 -46.58 26.69
N GLN A 738 4.12 -45.25 26.65
CA GLN A 738 5.03 -44.57 27.57
C GLN A 738 4.49 -44.52 29.00
N THR A 739 3.19 -44.73 29.25
CA THR A 739 2.65 -44.72 30.62
C THR A 739 3.21 -45.86 31.48
N MET A 740 3.78 -46.91 30.89
CA MET A 740 4.53 -47.95 31.62
C MET A 740 5.69 -47.38 32.44
N TYR A 741 6.23 -46.23 32.02
CA TYR A 741 7.30 -45.55 32.74
C TYR A 741 6.85 -44.92 34.06
N HIS A 742 5.56 -44.95 34.40
CA HIS A 742 5.13 -44.71 35.79
C HIS A 742 5.67 -45.77 36.75
N PHE A 743 5.72 -47.04 36.32
CA PHE A 743 6.07 -48.18 37.16
C PHE A 743 7.55 -48.57 37.08
N THR A 744 8.16 -48.44 35.90
CA THR A 744 9.51 -48.96 35.62
C THR A 744 10.33 -48.01 34.75
N ASP A 745 11.66 -48.05 34.82
CA ASP A 745 12.52 -47.42 33.81
C ASP A 745 12.86 -48.36 32.65
N ASN A 746 12.69 -49.66 32.86
CA ASN A 746 13.15 -50.71 31.94
C ASN A 746 12.05 -51.76 31.73
N PRO A 747 11.01 -51.46 30.95
CA PRO A 747 9.99 -52.42 30.61
C PRO A 747 10.57 -53.53 29.73
N VAL A 748 10.17 -54.76 30.04
CA VAL A 748 10.59 -55.98 29.35
C VAL A 748 9.35 -56.62 28.73
N LEU A 749 9.44 -57.01 27.47
CA LEU A 749 8.34 -57.59 26.71
C LEU A 749 8.75 -58.95 26.14
N LEU A 750 7.93 -59.96 26.38
CA LEU A 750 8.07 -61.31 25.82
C LEU A 750 6.90 -61.57 24.88
N SER A 751 7.15 -61.81 23.60
CA SER A 751 6.11 -62.19 22.63
C SER A 751 6.69 -62.88 21.41
N GLY A 752 6.02 -63.94 20.96
CA GLY A 752 6.48 -64.77 19.84
C GLY A 752 7.88 -65.32 20.12
N ASP A 753 8.80 -65.15 19.17
CA ASP A 753 10.18 -65.64 19.28
C ASP A 753 11.14 -64.66 19.99
N TYR A 754 10.64 -63.55 20.52
CA TYR A 754 11.48 -62.42 20.93
C TYR A 754 11.25 -61.94 22.36
N LEU A 755 12.37 -61.54 22.99
CA LEU A 755 12.40 -60.68 24.16
C LEU A 755 12.84 -59.27 23.74
N LEU A 756 12.04 -58.25 24.07
CA LEU A 756 12.36 -56.84 23.89
C LEU A 756 12.60 -56.19 25.26
N ILE A 757 13.74 -55.52 25.42
CA ILE A 757 14.04 -54.71 26.59
C ILE A 757 14.21 -53.26 26.14
N LEU A 758 13.52 -52.33 26.81
CA LEU A 758 13.65 -50.89 26.57
C LEU A 758 14.44 -50.24 27.70
N ASP A 759 15.36 -49.35 27.36
CA ASP A 759 16.22 -48.63 28.29
C ASP A 759 16.45 -47.19 27.81
N PRO A 760 15.44 -46.30 27.88
CA PRO A 760 15.56 -44.93 27.40
C PRO A 760 16.62 -44.12 28.16
N LEU A 761 16.99 -44.53 29.38
CA LEU A 761 18.07 -43.93 30.17
C LEU A 761 19.46 -44.46 29.80
N GLN A 762 19.56 -45.52 29.00
CA GLN A 762 20.80 -46.16 28.57
C GLN A 762 21.69 -46.53 29.77
N ALA A 763 21.08 -47.07 30.83
CA ALA A 763 21.76 -47.36 32.09
C ALA A 763 22.17 -48.83 32.22
N CYS A 764 21.37 -49.76 31.70
CA CYS A 764 21.52 -51.19 31.97
C CYS A 764 21.87 -52.03 30.73
N LEU A 765 21.50 -51.63 29.51
CA LEU A 765 21.76 -52.43 28.32
C LEU A 765 23.24 -52.47 27.91
N PRO A 766 23.65 -53.42 27.02
CA PRO A 766 25.04 -53.51 26.57
C PRO A 766 25.54 -52.23 25.88
N LEU A 767 26.83 -51.93 26.06
CA LEU A 767 27.52 -50.85 25.38
C LEU A 767 27.55 -51.09 23.86
N ASN A 768 27.07 -50.13 23.08
CA ASN A 768 27.31 -50.09 21.66
C ASN A 768 28.64 -49.37 21.40
N ARG A 769 29.67 -50.11 20.98
CA ARG A 769 31.02 -49.56 20.73
C ARG A 769 31.01 -48.47 19.66
N ASN A 770 30.05 -48.48 18.74
CA ASN A 770 29.96 -47.51 17.65
C ASN A 770 29.43 -46.15 18.12
N TRP A 771 28.61 -46.10 19.18
CA TRP A 771 27.99 -44.87 19.68
C TRP A 771 28.54 -44.43 21.05
N GLN A 772 29.48 -45.18 21.61
CA GLN A 772 30.05 -44.98 22.96
C GLN A 772 28.98 -44.81 24.06
N ALA A 773 27.81 -45.40 23.87
CA ALA A 773 26.68 -45.34 24.78
C ALA A 773 25.99 -46.71 24.84
N ARG A 774 25.26 -46.99 25.93
CA ARG A 774 24.49 -48.23 26.05
C ARG A 774 23.30 -48.20 25.11
N LYS A 775 22.94 -49.36 24.56
CA LYS A 775 21.81 -49.44 23.62
C LYS A 775 20.53 -48.96 24.32
N PRO A 776 19.69 -48.12 23.68
CA PRO A 776 18.42 -47.68 24.27
C PRO A 776 17.32 -48.74 24.24
N ARG A 777 17.54 -49.83 23.49
CA ARG A 777 16.65 -51.00 23.39
C ARG A 777 17.40 -52.18 22.78
N VAL A 778 16.91 -53.40 23.02
CA VAL A 778 17.37 -54.62 22.34
C VAL A 778 16.18 -55.56 22.06
N LYS A 779 16.09 -56.08 20.84
CA LYS A 779 15.22 -57.21 20.45
C LYS A 779 16.11 -58.44 20.35
N ILE A 780 15.85 -59.47 21.15
CA ILE A 780 16.70 -60.66 21.28
C ILE A 780 15.85 -61.89 21.00
N LEU A 781 16.35 -62.78 20.13
CA LEU A 781 15.71 -64.06 19.85
C LEU A 781 15.83 -65.00 21.06
N LEU A 782 14.72 -65.60 21.50
CA LEU A 782 14.67 -66.44 22.71
C LEU A 782 15.64 -67.62 22.63
N SER A 783 15.76 -68.24 21.46
CA SER A 783 16.68 -69.36 21.21
C SER A 783 18.15 -69.02 21.47
N LYS A 784 18.55 -67.76 21.22
CA LYS A 784 19.90 -67.27 21.52
C LYS A 784 20.03 -66.88 22.99
N LEU A 785 19.01 -66.23 23.54
CA LEU A 785 19.05 -65.73 24.91
C LEU A 785 19.14 -66.86 25.94
N LYS A 786 18.39 -67.94 25.76
CA LYS A 786 18.41 -69.08 26.69
C LYS A 786 19.75 -69.80 26.75
N GLN A 787 20.51 -69.81 25.65
CA GLN A 787 21.83 -70.46 25.59
C GLN A 787 22.91 -69.66 26.32
N VAL A 788 22.85 -68.32 26.23
CA VAL A 788 23.93 -67.44 26.70
C VAL A 788 23.61 -66.83 28.07
N HIS A 789 22.35 -66.46 28.32
CA HIS A 789 21.89 -65.76 29.53
C HIS A 789 20.52 -66.28 30.02
N PRO A 790 20.40 -67.57 30.43
CA PRO A 790 19.11 -68.18 30.79
C PRO A 790 18.40 -67.48 31.95
N ASN A 791 19.16 -66.94 32.91
CA ASN A 791 18.60 -66.22 34.06
C ASN A 791 17.84 -64.94 33.68
N GLN A 792 18.03 -64.41 32.47
CA GLN A 792 17.25 -63.28 31.95
C GLN A 792 15.78 -63.68 31.66
N LEU A 793 15.51 -64.97 31.45
CA LEU A 793 14.18 -65.53 31.18
C LEU A 793 13.50 -66.11 32.44
N ALA A 794 14.25 -66.34 33.51
CA ALA A 794 13.72 -66.83 34.79
C ALA A 794 12.48 -66.07 35.32
N PRO A 795 12.34 -64.74 35.14
CA PRO A 795 11.14 -64.03 35.58
C PRO A 795 9.85 -64.43 34.87
N PHE A 796 9.93 -65.06 33.71
CA PHE A 796 8.79 -65.49 32.91
C PHE A 796 8.42 -66.95 33.13
N GLN A 797 9.24 -67.72 33.85
CA GLN A 797 8.99 -69.14 34.11
C GLN A 797 7.62 -69.34 34.79
N ASP A 798 6.88 -70.32 34.26
CA ASP A 798 5.55 -70.76 34.71
C ASP A 798 4.45 -69.69 34.63
N LEU A 799 4.67 -68.62 33.86
CA LEU A 799 3.69 -67.56 33.66
C LEU A 799 2.86 -67.82 32.40
N TRP A 800 1.53 -67.97 32.57
CA TRP A 800 0.56 -68.18 31.49
C TRP A 800 0.95 -69.30 30.50
N GLY A 801 1.62 -70.34 30.98
CA GLY A 801 2.04 -71.49 30.18
C GLY A 801 3.36 -71.31 29.43
N TYR A 802 4.10 -70.23 29.68
CA TYR A 802 5.47 -70.07 29.18
C TYR A 802 6.47 -70.89 29.99
N ASP A 803 7.37 -71.57 29.27
CA ASP A 803 8.53 -72.26 29.80
C ASP A 803 9.81 -71.61 29.27
N SER A 804 10.79 -71.34 30.14
CA SER A 804 12.04 -70.67 29.76
C SER A 804 12.91 -71.48 28.80
N ASP A 805 12.66 -72.78 28.67
CA ASP A 805 13.27 -73.64 27.66
C ASP A 805 12.62 -73.51 26.27
N SER A 806 11.44 -72.89 26.16
CA SER A 806 10.77 -72.65 24.88
C SER A 806 11.50 -71.59 24.02
N ASN A 807 11.39 -71.73 22.71
CA ASN A 807 11.87 -70.72 21.76
C ASN A 807 10.77 -69.74 21.32
N HIS A 808 9.51 -70.00 21.70
CA HIS A 808 8.34 -69.26 21.24
C HIS A 808 7.33 -69.09 22.38
N TYR A 809 6.63 -67.97 22.40
CA TYR A 809 5.49 -67.72 23.27
C TYR A 809 4.26 -67.24 22.49
N ASP A 810 3.19 -68.04 22.52
CA ASP A 810 1.89 -67.77 21.89
C ASP A 810 1.05 -66.76 22.70
N GLY A 811 1.63 -65.59 22.94
CA GLY A 811 0.97 -64.46 23.58
C GLY A 811 1.92 -63.29 23.77
N THR A 812 1.54 -62.37 24.64
CA THR A 812 2.39 -61.24 25.02
C THR A 812 2.39 -61.04 26.52
N ILE A 813 3.57 -61.05 27.14
CA ILE A 813 3.77 -60.67 28.54
C ILE A 813 4.63 -59.41 28.59
N PHE A 814 4.07 -58.34 29.12
CA PHE A 814 4.83 -57.17 29.55
C PHE A 814 5.18 -57.33 31.02
N ARG A 815 6.46 -57.17 31.34
CA ARG A 815 7.00 -57.10 32.70
C ARG A 815 7.50 -55.70 32.96
N PHE A 816 6.99 -55.09 34.03
CA PHE A 816 7.42 -53.78 34.53
C PHE A 816 8.10 -53.96 35.90
N PRO A 817 9.42 -54.21 35.94
CA PRO A 817 10.16 -54.27 37.19
C PRO A 817 10.00 -52.95 37.95
N LEU A 818 9.50 -53.02 39.19
CA LEU A 818 9.17 -51.82 39.93
C LEU A 818 10.44 -51.02 40.25
N ARG A 819 10.40 -49.73 39.93
CA ARG A 819 11.50 -48.80 40.19
C ARG A 819 11.75 -48.71 41.70
N LYS A 820 13.03 -48.72 42.11
CA LYS A 820 13.45 -48.66 43.53
C LYS A 820 13.75 -47.25 44.04
N HIS A 821 14.21 -46.37 43.15
CA HIS A 821 14.62 -45.00 43.47
C HIS A 821 14.11 -44.05 42.39
N VAL A 822 13.94 -42.78 42.70
CA VAL A 822 13.58 -41.75 41.73
C VAL A 822 14.57 -41.74 40.54
N SER A 823 14.05 -41.63 39.32
CA SER A 823 14.83 -41.60 38.08
C SER A 823 14.56 -40.33 37.27
N PRO A 824 15.42 -39.97 36.29
CA PRO A 824 15.18 -38.81 35.42
C PRO A 824 13.87 -38.85 34.64
N LEU A 825 13.30 -40.05 34.38
CA LEU A 825 12.00 -40.17 33.71
C LEU A 825 10.85 -39.68 34.59
N ARG A 826 10.97 -39.83 35.91
CA ARG A 826 9.94 -39.48 36.90
C ARG A 826 10.54 -38.82 38.14
N ALA A 827 11.27 -37.73 37.94
CA ALA A 827 12.01 -37.05 39.03
C ALA A 827 11.12 -36.44 40.13
N LYS A 828 9.84 -36.19 39.84
CA LYS A 828 8.90 -35.46 40.72
C LYS A 828 8.04 -36.36 41.61
N GLN A 829 8.12 -37.68 41.47
CA GLN A 829 7.27 -38.62 42.23
C GLN A 829 8.07 -39.84 42.67
N GLU A 830 7.82 -40.28 43.90
CA GLU A 830 8.39 -41.52 44.42
C GLU A 830 7.88 -42.74 43.65
N PRO A 831 8.72 -43.77 43.44
CA PRO A 831 8.30 -45.00 42.79
C PRO A 831 7.14 -45.70 43.53
N PRO A 832 6.16 -46.27 42.80
CA PRO A 832 5.04 -46.95 43.44
C PRO A 832 5.50 -48.26 44.10
N SER A 833 5.15 -48.45 45.37
CA SER A 833 5.38 -49.72 46.06
C SER A 833 4.40 -50.80 45.58
N VAL A 834 4.71 -52.08 45.85
CA VAL A 834 3.82 -53.22 45.57
C VAL A 834 2.41 -52.97 46.14
N ASP A 835 2.30 -52.47 47.36
CA ASP A 835 1.02 -52.16 47.99
C ASP A 835 0.26 -51.03 47.30
N SER A 836 0.97 -49.97 46.88
CA SER A 836 0.37 -48.86 46.13
C SER A 836 -0.15 -49.32 44.77
N VAL A 837 0.60 -50.17 44.05
CA VAL A 837 0.15 -50.74 42.77
C VAL A 837 -1.07 -51.64 42.95
N ARG A 838 -1.07 -52.47 44.00
CA ARG A 838 -2.23 -53.30 44.37
C ARG A 838 -3.47 -52.44 44.64
N LEU A 839 -3.31 -51.32 45.35
CA LEU A 839 -4.41 -50.38 45.61
C LEU A 839 -4.93 -49.75 44.30
N LEU A 840 -4.05 -49.38 43.37
CA LEU A 840 -4.43 -48.83 42.06
C LEU A 840 -5.24 -49.84 41.23
N LEU A 841 -4.79 -51.10 41.17
CA LEU A 841 -5.53 -52.17 40.47
C LEU A 841 -6.88 -52.47 41.12
N ASN A 842 -6.96 -52.44 42.45
CA ASN A 842 -8.23 -52.59 43.16
C ASN A 842 -9.19 -51.43 42.88
N LYS A 843 -8.70 -50.19 42.78
CA LYS A 843 -9.50 -49.04 42.35
C LYS A 843 -9.96 -49.17 40.89
N TYR A 844 -9.10 -49.72 40.02
CA TYR A 844 -9.41 -49.94 38.61
C TYR A 844 -10.57 -50.92 38.40
N PHE A 845 -10.84 -51.84 39.34
CA PHE A 845 -11.93 -52.83 39.22
C PHE A 845 -13.28 -52.22 38.82
N GLN A 846 -13.69 -51.11 39.45
CA GLN A 846 -15.00 -50.49 39.14
C GLN A 846 -15.06 -49.96 37.71
N GLU A 847 -13.94 -49.43 37.20
CA GLU A 847 -13.86 -48.99 35.81
C GLU A 847 -13.71 -50.17 34.84
N ALA A 848 -13.02 -51.24 35.24
CA ALA A 848 -12.88 -52.46 34.46
C ALA A 848 -14.23 -53.12 34.17
N ARG A 849 -15.19 -53.05 35.12
CA ARG A 849 -16.58 -53.55 34.96
C ARG A 849 -17.31 -52.96 33.75
N ILE A 850 -17.02 -51.70 33.42
CA ILE A 850 -17.65 -50.97 32.32
C ILE A 850 -16.72 -50.83 31.10
N SER A 851 -15.41 -51.03 31.26
CA SER A 851 -14.42 -50.81 30.18
C SER A 851 -14.62 -51.74 28.98
N LEU A 852 -15.21 -52.93 29.19
CA LEU A 852 -15.44 -53.89 28.10
C LEU A 852 -16.64 -53.52 27.22
N LEU A 853 -17.52 -52.60 27.64
CA LEU A 853 -18.83 -52.35 27.02
C LEU A 853 -18.80 -51.93 25.54
N PHE A 854 -17.71 -51.35 25.05
CA PHE A 854 -17.60 -50.90 23.65
C PHE A 854 -16.34 -51.42 22.95
N LEU A 855 -15.63 -52.38 23.56
CA LEU A 855 -14.45 -53.02 22.96
C LEU A 855 -14.82 -54.07 21.91
N LYS A 856 -14.00 -54.19 20.87
CA LYS A 856 -14.27 -55.01 19.69
C LYS A 856 -13.85 -56.47 19.87
N GLY A 857 -12.70 -56.72 20.47
CA GLY A 857 -12.08 -58.03 20.68
C GLY A 857 -12.13 -58.49 22.13
N VAL A 858 -11.58 -57.70 23.06
CA VAL A 858 -11.34 -58.11 24.44
C VAL A 858 -12.66 -58.37 25.17
N ARG A 859 -12.72 -59.49 25.89
CA ARG A 859 -13.88 -59.96 26.65
C ARG A 859 -13.57 -60.25 28.10
N VAL A 860 -12.31 -60.35 28.48
CA VAL A 860 -11.89 -60.68 29.83
C VAL A 860 -10.82 -59.69 30.27
N VAL A 861 -11.00 -59.11 31.45
CA VAL A 861 -9.94 -58.40 32.16
C VAL A 861 -9.88 -58.93 33.59
N SER A 862 -8.69 -59.27 34.09
CA SER A 862 -8.55 -59.78 35.46
C SER A 862 -7.27 -59.30 36.13
N PHE A 863 -7.26 -59.33 37.45
CA PHE A 863 -6.08 -59.15 38.28
C PHE A 863 -5.86 -60.38 39.16
N LYS A 864 -4.68 -60.99 39.07
CA LYS A 864 -4.29 -62.22 39.78
C LYS A 864 -2.97 -62.06 40.54
N GLY A 865 -2.74 -62.91 41.54
CA GLY A 865 -1.45 -63.10 42.19
C GLY A 865 -0.48 -64.00 41.39
N PRO A 866 0.79 -64.07 41.80
CA PRO A 866 1.88 -64.76 41.10
C PRO A 866 1.68 -66.26 40.94
N GLU A 867 0.99 -66.94 41.87
CA GLU A 867 0.74 -68.38 41.78
C GLU A 867 -0.49 -68.74 40.93
N ALA A 868 -1.09 -67.77 40.22
CA ALA A 868 -2.33 -67.91 39.43
C ALA A 868 -3.56 -68.47 40.19
N LYS A 869 -3.42 -68.84 41.47
CA LYS A 869 -4.45 -69.36 42.37
C LYS A 869 -5.21 -68.25 43.11
N GLU A 870 -4.56 -67.12 43.37
CA GLU A 870 -5.17 -65.97 44.04
C GLU A 870 -5.79 -65.01 43.01
N LEU A 871 -7.12 -65.05 42.84
CA LEU A 871 -7.84 -64.17 41.94
C LEU A 871 -8.35 -62.93 42.68
N PHE A 872 -7.66 -61.79 42.61
CA PHE A 872 -8.14 -60.57 43.25
C PHE A 872 -9.46 -60.10 42.66
N TRP A 873 -9.56 -60.02 41.33
CA TRP A 873 -10.82 -59.77 40.64
C TRP A 873 -10.77 -60.18 39.17
N SER A 874 -11.94 -60.42 38.57
CA SER A 874 -12.11 -60.66 37.14
C SER A 874 -13.41 -60.06 36.63
N VAL A 875 -13.38 -59.50 35.43
CA VAL A 875 -14.56 -59.04 34.70
C VAL A 875 -14.59 -59.78 33.37
N LYS A 876 -15.72 -60.41 33.07
CA LYS A 876 -15.95 -61.15 31.83
C LYS A 876 -17.24 -60.70 31.16
N MET A 877 -17.15 -60.33 29.89
CA MET A 877 -18.29 -59.91 29.09
C MET A 877 -18.65 -60.97 28.04
N LYS A 878 -19.92 -61.36 27.97
CA LYS A 878 -20.41 -62.28 26.93
C LYS A 878 -20.50 -61.56 25.57
N LYS A 879 -20.24 -62.28 24.48
CA LYS A 879 -20.31 -61.75 23.11
C LYS A 879 -21.75 -61.37 22.74
N ARG A 880 -21.93 -60.17 22.19
CA ARG A 880 -23.20 -59.67 21.63
C ARG A 880 -23.55 -60.37 20.32
N LYS A 881 -24.84 -60.58 20.07
CA LYS A 881 -25.35 -61.22 18.84
C LYS A 881 -25.92 -60.22 17.83
N SER A 882 -26.36 -59.04 18.27
CA SER A 882 -26.95 -58.01 17.40
C SER A 882 -26.58 -56.59 17.85
N THR A 883 -27.01 -55.59 17.07
CA THR A 883 -26.76 -54.15 17.30
C THR A 883 -27.49 -53.58 18.52
N SER A 884 -28.63 -54.18 18.90
CA SER A 884 -29.43 -53.85 20.09
C SER A 884 -29.67 -55.13 20.89
N ASP A 885 -28.82 -55.42 21.87
CA ASP A 885 -28.93 -56.67 22.63
C ASP A 885 -28.52 -56.50 24.11
N TYR A 886 -28.96 -57.47 24.92
CA TYR A 886 -28.44 -57.62 26.26
C TYR A 886 -27.01 -58.16 26.23
N THR A 887 -26.14 -57.49 26.99
CA THR A 887 -24.78 -57.93 27.29
C THR A 887 -24.69 -58.24 28.77
N ILE A 888 -24.29 -59.47 29.09
CA ILE A 888 -24.07 -59.88 30.48
C ILE A 888 -22.59 -59.69 30.79
N CYS A 889 -22.31 -58.88 31.80
CA CYS A 889 -21.00 -58.67 32.37
C CYS A 889 -20.95 -59.36 33.74
N SER A 890 -20.19 -60.45 33.84
CA SER A 890 -19.98 -61.16 35.10
C SER A 890 -18.70 -60.64 35.73
N ALA A 891 -18.80 -60.01 36.90
CA ALA A 891 -17.67 -59.52 37.68
C ALA A 891 -17.50 -60.33 38.97
N LYS A 892 -16.26 -60.60 39.35
CA LYS A 892 -15.89 -61.29 40.59
C LYS A 892 -14.82 -60.48 41.29
N GLN A 893 -14.94 -60.27 42.59
CA GLN A 893 -13.96 -59.57 43.41
C GLN A 893 -13.76 -60.29 44.74
N MET A 894 -12.51 -60.48 45.15
CA MET A 894 -12.16 -60.93 46.49
C MET A 894 -12.17 -59.75 47.45
N LEU A 895 -12.92 -59.87 48.55
CA LEU A 895 -13.00 -58.88 49.61
C LEU A 895 -12.68 -59.56 50.95
N GLY A 896 -11.40 -59.59 51.33
CA GLY A 896 -10.93 -60.45 52.43
C GLY A 896 -10.90 -61.91 51.97
N SER A 897 -11.56 -62.80 52.73
CA SER A 897 -11.68 -64.24 52.38
C SER A 897 -12.87 -64.56 51.47
N ASP A 898 -13.81 -63.61 51.30
CA ASP A 898 -15.05 -63.83 50.54
C ASP A 898 -14.90 -63.43 49.07
N ILE A 899 -15.54 -64.18 48.17
CA ILE A 899 -15.63 -63.87 46.75
C ILE A 899 -17.04 -63.34 46.47
N ILE A 900 -17.13 -62.05 46.15
CA ILE A 900 -18.37 -61.41 45.70
C ILE A 900 -18.45 -61.58 44.18
N ALA A 901 -19.53 -62.19 43.70
CA ALA A 901 -19.79 -62.37 42.28
C ALA A 901 -21.07 -61.62 41.89
N THR A 902 -20.97 -60.78 40.88
CA THR A 902 -22.08 -59.99 40.35
C THR A 902 -22.28 -60.28 38.87
N GLU A 903 -23.54 -60.36 38.46
CA GLU A 903 -23.91 -60.40 37.06
C GLU A 903 -24.66 -59.13 36.70
N ASP A 904 -23.97 -58.24 36.00
CA ASP A 904 -24.51 -56.98 35.50
C ASP A 904 -25.11 -57.21 34.11
N LYS A 905 -26.42 -57.05 33.99
CA LYS A 905 -27.15 -57.13 32.73
C LYS A 905 -27.28 -55.75 32.11
N TRP A 906 -26.46 -55.49 31.10
CA TRP A 906 -26.43 -54.25 30.34
C TRP A 906 -27.29 -54.36 29.10
N TRP A 907 -28.14 -53.38 28.84
CA TRP A 907 -28.71 -53.20 27.50
C TRP A 907 -27.76 -52.31 26.73
N VAL A 908 -27.31 -52.74 25.54
CA VAL A 908 -26.34 -51.99 24.74
C VAL A 908 -26.85 -51.85 23.31
N TYR A 909 -26.88 -50.61 22.85
CA TYR A 909 -27.02 -50.25 21.45
C TYR A 909 -25.66 -49.79 20.92
N SER A 910 -25.26 -50.27 19.75
CA SER A 910 -24.05 -49.78 19.08
C SER A 910 -24.16 -49.90 17.58
N MET A 911 -23.74 -48.86 16.86
CA MET A 911 -23.71 -48.79 15.40
C MET A 911 -22.34 -48.38 14.90
N ILE A 912 -22.02 -48.87 13.70
CA ILE A 912 -20.86 -48.47 12.92
C ILE A 912 -21.38 -48.11 11.54
N GLU A 913 -21.15 -46.87 11.12
CA GLU A 913 -21.58 -46.34 9.82
C GLU A 913 -20.40 -45.78 9.05
N GLU A 914 -20.48 -45.74 7.71
CA GLU A 914 -19.48 -45.02 6.91
C GLU A 914 -19.62 -43.51 7.12
N THR A 915 -18.50 -42.80 7.22
CA THR A 915 -18.50 -41.35 7.39
C THR A 915 -19.14 -40.66 6.18
N PRO A 916 -20.12 -39.76 6.35
CA PRO A 916 -20.76 -39.07 5.23
C PRO A 916 -19.75 -38.32 4.33
N SER A 917 -19.91 -38.39 3.01
CA SER A 917 -19.09 -37.64 2.05
C SER A 917 -19.43 -36.14 2.10
N GLY A 918 -18.60 -35.29 2.72
CA GLY A 918 -18.84 -33.85 2.85
C GLY A 918 -17.83 -33.07 3.73
N GLU A 919 -18.19 -31.83 4.12
CA GLU A 919 -17.39 -30.80 4.84
C GLU A 919 -16.73 -31.25 6.17
N HIS A 920 -17.04 -32.45 6.67
CA HIS A 920 -16.52 -32.99 7.93
C HIS A 920 -15.36 -33.99 7.77
N GLN A 921 -14.80 -34.15 6.56
CA GLN A 921 -13.73 -35.11 6.24
C GLN A 921 -12.31 -34.73 6.71
N SER A 922 -12.12 -33.65 7.46
CA SER A 922 -10.76 -33.18 7.80
C SER A 922 -9.94 -34.15 8.66
N ARG A 923 -10.55 -35.22 9.19
CA ARG A 923 -9.85 -36.33 9.86
C ARG A 923 -10.16 -37.68 9.22
N LEU A 924 -9.10 -38.44 8.93
CA LEU A 924 -9.02 -39.72 8.21
C LEU A 924 -9.85 -40.93 8.75
N ARG A 925 -10.96 -40.77 9.49
CA ARG A 925 -11.76 -41.91 9.98
C ARG A 925 -12.74 -42.40 8.90
N LYS A 926 -12.58 -43.66 8.45
CA LYS A 926 -13.48 -44.32 7.48
C LYS A 926 -14.90 -44.53 8.04
N ASN A 927 -14.99 -44.85 9.33
CA ASN A 927 -16.24 -45.21 9.98
C ASN A 927 -16.50 -44.35 11.23
N VAL A 928 -17.77 -44.07 11.48
CA VAL A 928 -18.29 -43.42 12.68
C VAL A 928 -18.87 -44.51 13.58
N GLU A 929 -18.41 -44.58 14.82
CA GLU A 929 -18.94 -45.52 15.81
C GLU A 929 -19.62 -44.74 16.93
N TYR A 930 -20.83 -45.18 17.30
CA TYR A 930 -21.57 -44.60 18.42
C TYR A 930 -22.48 -45.65 19.05
N GLY A 931 -22.76 -45.48 20.34
CA GLY A 931 -23.52 -46.45 21.10
C GLY A 931 -23.93 -45.95 22.48
N ILE A 932 -24.91 -46.63 23.07
CA ILE A 932 -25.47 -46.30 24.38
C ILE A 932 -25.63 -47.58 25.18
N ALA A 933 -25.24 -47.54 26.45
CA ALA A 933 -25.35 -48.68 27.35
C ALA A 933 -26.00 -48.26 28.68
N ALA A 934 -26.94 -49.05 29.18
CA ALA A 934 -27.50 -48.86 30.51
C ALA A 934 -27.56 -50.16 31.29
N LEU A 935 -27.30 -50.06 32.60
CA LEU A 935 -27.43 -51.17 33.52
C LEU A 935 -28.90 -51.37 33.83
N VAL A 936 -29.48 -52.48 33.38
CA VAL A 936 -30.90 -52.78 33.59
C VAL A 936 -31.11 -53.52 34.91
N ARG A 937 -30.23 -54.47 35.21
CA ARG A 937 -30.26 -55.25 36.45
C ARG A 937 -28.84 -55.63 36.84
N SER A 938 -28.53 -55.57 38.13
CA SER A 938 -27.34 -56.19 38.70
C SER A 938 -27.81 -57.24 39.70
N GLU A 939 -27.44 -58.49 39.49
CA GLU A 939 -27.74 -59.59 40.41
C GLU A 939 -26.48 -59.90 41.22
N ASN A 940 -26.58 -59.77 42.54
CA ASN A 940 -25.53 -60.24 43.46
C ASN A 940 -25.86 -61.68 43.84
N GLN A 941 -24.90 -62.60 43.70
CA GLN A 941 -25.12 -64.00 44.06
C GLN A 941 -25.08 -64.24 45.59
N GLN A 942 -24.70 -63.22 46.38
CA GLN A 942 -24.65 -63.26 47.85
C GLN A 942 -25.33 -62.00 48.42
N ASP A 943 -26.58 -62.12 48.88
CA ASP A 943 -27.53 -61.07 49.30
C ASP A 943 -27.08 -60.11 50.44
N THR A 944 -25.79 -59.99 50.77
CA THR A 944 -25.32 -59.42 52.04
C THR A 944 -24.58 -58.08 51.99
N LYS A 945 -24.37 -57.44 50.82
CA LYS A 945 -23.81 -56.06 50.75
C LYS A 945 -24.40 -55.22 49.62
N THR A 946 -24.71 -53.95 49.91
CA THR A 946 -25.05 -52.92 48.92
C THR A 946 -23.86 -52.70 47.98
N LEU A 947 -24.07 -52.93 46.69
CA LEU A 947 -23.04 -52.78 45.67
C LEU A 947 -23.00 -51.34 45.16
N ASP A 948 -21.80 -50.78 45.02
CA ASP A 948 -21.63 -49.53 44.27
C ASP A 948 -21.97 -49.78 42.80
N LEU A 949 -23.04 -49.16 42.33
CA LEU A 949 -23.45 -49.21 40.94
C LEU A 949 -22.51 -48.32 40.10
N PRO A 950 -22.07 -48.77 38.91
CA PRO A 950 -21.20 -47.96 38.07
C PRO A 950 -21.87 -46.63 37.69
N THR A 951 -21.13 -45.53 37.87
CA THR A 951 -21.61 -44.20 37.49
C THR A 951 -21.61 -44.06 35.97
N PRO A 952 -22.67 -43.49 35.37
CA PRO A 952 -22.71 -43.21 33.94
C PRO A 952 -21.57 -42.31 33.48
N LYS A 953 -20.93 -42.67 32.35
CA LYS A 953 -19.69 -42.08 31.82
C LYS A 953 -19.78 -41.92 30.31
N LEU A 954 -19.00 -40.98 29.78
CA LEU A 954 -18.73 -40.88 28.35
C LEU A 954 -17.65 -41.88 27.93
N PHE A 955 -17.73 -42.35 26.69
CA PHE A 955 -16.80 -43.32 26.12
C PHE A 955 -16.30 -42.86 24.75
N SER A 956 -14.98 -42.94 24.56
CA SER A 956 -14.36 -43.01 23.24
C SER A 956 -13.70 -44.37 23.14
N THR A 957 -14.54 -45.41 22.96
CA THR A 957 -14.22 -46.84 23.06
C THR A 957 -13.96 -47.31 24.50
N LEU A 958 -13.15 -46.55 25.25
CA LEU A 958 -12.92 -46.72 26.69
C LEU A 958 -13.53 -45.56 27.50
N PRO A 959 -13.81 -45.77 28.80
CA PRO A 959 -14.46 -44.76 29.64
C PRO A 959 -13.56 -43.55 29.87
N LEU A 960 -14.11 -42.37 29.59
CA LEU A 960 -13.49 -41.07 29.84
C LEU A 960 -13.64 -40.70 31.34
N PRO A 961 -12.80 -39.77 31.86
CA PRO A 961 -12.95 -39.29 33.23
C PRO A 961 -14.29 -38.58 33.50
N GLU A 962 -14.86 -37.94 32.48
CA GLU A 962 -16.10 -37.17 32.58
C GLU A 962 -17.35 -38.06 32.70
N ALA A 963 -18.22 -37.72 33.65
CA ALA A 963 -19.53 -38.37 33.80
C ALA A 963 -20.46 -37.96 32.66
N SER A 964 -21.33 -38.87 32.19
CA SER A 964 -22.28 -38.53 31.11
C SER A 964 -23.39 -37.59 31.58
N ASN A 965 -23.61 -37.44 32.89
CA ASN A 965 -24.72 -36.72 33.52
C ASN A 965 -26.14 -37.18 33.10
N LEU A 966 -26.21 -38.24 32.28
CA LEU A 966 -27.39 -38.93 31.82
C LEU A 966 -27.46 -40.31 32.48
N PRO A 967 -28.63 -40.95 32.59
CA PRO A 967 -28.78 -42.25 33.24
C PRO A 967 -28.16 -43.42 32.46
N VAL A 968 -27.37 -43.14 31.41
CA VAL A 968 -26.78 -44.12 30.49
C VAL A 968 -25.32 -43.76 30.19
N HIS A 969 -24.51 -44.77 29.87
CA HIS A 969 -23.21 -44.57 29.25
C HIS A 969 -23.38 -44.23 27.76
N ILE A 970 -22.57 -43.29 27.29
CA ILE A 970 -22.65 -42.78 25.92
C ILE A 970 -21.30 -42.95 25.27
N HIS A 971 -21.28 -43.64 24.15
CA HIS A 971 -20.11 -43.88 23.33
C HIS A 971 -20.24 -43.18 21.99
N ALA A 972 -19.19 -42.46 21.58
CA ALA A 972 -18.98 -42.13 20.19
C ALA A 972 -17.49 -42.01 19.88
N THR A 973 -17.16 -41.98 18.59
CA THR A 973 -15.82 -41.63 18.09
C THR A 973 -15.52 -40.14 18.26
N PHE A 974 -15.58 -39.64 19.50
CA PHE A 974 -15.35 -38.23 19.83
C PHE A 974 -13.95 -37.75 19.41
N SER A 975 -13.87 -36.45 19.13
CA SER A 975 -12.63 -35.69 19.03
C SER A 975 -12.22 -35.19 20.41
N LEU A 976 -11.10 -35.68 20.91
CA LEU A 976 -10.58 -35.37 22.24
C LEU A 976 -9.43 -34.36 22.15
N SER A 977 -9.22 -33.58 23.19
CA SER A 977 -8.11 -32.63 23.29
C SER A 977 -6.76 -33.37 23.42
N GLY A 978 -5.65 -32.61 23.45
CA GLY A 978 -4.30 -33.18 23.50
C GLY A 978 -4.01 -34.12 24.68
N ASP A 979 -4.80 -34.06 25.75
CA ASP A 979 -4.70 -34.94 26.93
C ASP A 979 -5.52 -36.25 26.82
N ARG A 980 -6.32 -36.41 25.75
CA ARG A 980 -7.25 -37.54 25.51
C ARG A 980 -8.28 -37.80 26.60
N ASN A 981 -8.49 -36.85 27.50
CA ASN A 981 -9.40 -37.00 28.63
C ASN A 981 -10.62 -36.09 28.52
N THR A 982 -10.54 -35.04 27.70
CA THR A 982 -11.59 -34.03 27.55
C THR A 982 -12.07 -33.95 26.10
N LEU A 983 -13.38 -33.75 25.91
CA LEU A 983 -13.96 -33.49 24.59
C LEU A 983 -13.59 -32.07 24.16
N ILE A 984 -13.20 -31.89 22.90
CA ILE A 984 -12.95 -30.55 22.34
C ILE A 984 -14.26 -29.79 22.22
N ALA A 985 -14.37 -28.64 22.92
CA ALA A 985 -15.53 -27.76 22.97
C ALA A 985 -15.13 -26.29 22.68
N GLY A 986 -15.61 -25.71 21.57
CA GLY A 986 -15.30 -24.34 21.16
C GLY A 986 -13.84 -24.14 20.69
N GLY A 987 -13.57 -23.13 19.84
CA GLY A 987 -12.19 -22.81 19.47
C GLY A 987 -11.99 -21.85 18.28
N GLU A 988 -10.99 -20.97 18.41
CA GLU A 988 -10.39 -20.21 17.32
C GLU A 988 -9.50 -21.12 16.45
N SER A 989 -9.68 -21.03 15.14
CA SER A 989 -8.98 -21.67 13.99
C SER A 989 -8.53 -23.14 14.05
N SER A 990 -7.78 -23.64 15.04
CA SER A 990 -7.19 -25.01 14.99
C SER A 990 -8.02 -26.13 15.67
N GLU A 991 -8.82 -25.82 16.69
CA GLU A 991 -9.71 -26.79 17.38
C GLU A 991 -11.15 -26.77 16.85
N ALA A 992 -11.46 -25.83 15.95
CA ALA A 992 -12.80 -25.60 15.43
C ALA A 992 -13.40 -26.82 14.71
N GLU A 993 -12.59 -27.59 13.97
CA GLU A 993 -13.06 -28.80 13.28
C GLU A 993 -13.42 -29.92 14.24
N GLY A 994 -12.63 -30.11 15.31
CA GLY A 994 -12.90 -31.11 16.35
C GLY A 994 -14.17 -30.79 17.13
N SER A 995 -14.42 -29.51 17.41
CA SER A 995 -15.67 -29.06 18.03
C SER A 995 -16.87 -29.32 17.12
N LYS A 996 -16.80 -29.00 15.82
CA LYS A 996 -17.88 -29.26 14.85
C LYS A 996 -18.22 -30.75 14.76
N TRP A 997 -17.20 -31.61 14.74
CA TRP A 997 -17.37 -33.06 14.73
C TRP A 997 -18.12 -33.57 15.96
N ASN A 998 -17.74 -33.10 17.15
CA ASN A 998 -18.40 -33.49 18.39
C ASN A 998 -19.85 -32.99 18.45
N SER A 999 -20.11 -31.75 18.01
CA SER A 999 -21.47 -31.21 17.92
C SER A 999 -22.35 -32.06 17.01
N TRP A 1000 -21.90 -32.37 15.80
CA TRP A 1000 -22.65 -33.22 14.86
C TRP A 1000 -22.96 -34.61 15.42
N LEU A 1001 -21.97 -35.26 16.07
CA LEU A 1001 -22.19 -36.56 16.72
C LEU A 1001 -23.27 -36.50 17.80
N LEU A 1002 -23.25 -35.45 18.61
CA LEU A 1002 -24.18 -35.26 19.73
C LEU A 1002 -25.59 -34.90 19.23
N GLU A 1003 -25.70 -34.06 18.20
CA GLU A 1003 -26.98 -33.55 17.72
C GLU A 1003 -27.73 -34.54 16.82
N GLU A 1004 -27.03 -35.18 15.88
CA GLU A 1004 -27.69 -36.04 14.89
C GLU A 1004 -27.63 -37.52 15.27
N LYS A 1005 -26.41 -38.05 15.45
CA LYS A 1005 -26.19 -39.50 15.54
C LYS A 1005 -26.53 -40.06 16.91
N LEU A 1006 -26.06 -39.42 17.97
CA LEU A 1006 -26.33 -39.86 19.34
C LEU A 1006 -27.78 -39.63 19.75
N ALA A 1007 -28.44 -38.59 19.26
CA ALA A 1007 -29.86 -38.38 19.49
C ALA A 1007 -30.69 -39.55 18.91
N TYR A 1008 -30.46 -39.89 17.64
CA TYR A 1008 -31.08 -41.05 16.98
C TYR A 1008 -30.77 -42.38 17.69
N ALA A 1009 -29.51 -42.58 18.08
CA ALA A 1009 -29.07 -43.76 18.82
C ALA A 1009 -29.81 -43.91 20.15
N TYR A 1010 -30.06 -42.80 20.86
CA TYR A 1010 -30.75 -42.79 22.15
C TYR A 1010 -32.22 -43.18 21.99
N PHE A 1011 -32.91 -42.64 20.99
CA PHE A 1011 -34.30 -43.04 20.71
C PHE A 1011 -34.39 -44.51 20.34
N THR A 1012 -33.50 -45.00 19.47
CA THR A 1012 -33.46 -46.42 19.08
C THR A 1012 -33.13 -47.34 20.27
N PHE A 1013 -32.20 -46.91 21.12
CA PHE A 1013 -31.85 -47.58 22.36
C PHE A 1013 -33.06 -47.70 23.30
N LEU A 1014 -33.77 -46.59 23.54
CA LEU A 1014 -34.95 -46.54 24.41
C LEU A 1014 -36.12 -47.34 23.83
N GLU A 1015 -36.37 -47.25 22.52
CA GLU A 1015 -37.42 -48.03 21.85
C GLU A 1015 -37.16 -49.53 21.99
N GLY A 1016 -35.93 -49.96 21.73
CA GLY A 1016 -35.49 -51.34 21.93
C GLY A 1016 -35.61 -51.79 23.39
N LEU A 1017 -35.24 -50.92 24.34
CA LEU A 1017 -35.31 -51.20 25.77
C LEU A 1017 -36.75 -51.28 26.28
N ALA A 1018 -37.62 -50.36 25.84
CA ALA A 1018 -39.05 -50.34 26.19
C ALA A 1018 -39.76 -51.62 25.73
N ARG A 1019 -39.39 -52.18 24.57
CA ARG A 1019 -39.88 -53.50 24.14
C ARG A 1019 -39.46 -54.65 25.08
N LYS A 1020 -38.43 -54.48 25.91
CA LYS A 1020 -37.92 -55.52 26.82
C LYS A 1020 -38.37 -55.36 28.26
N ILE A 1021 -38.40 -54.13 28.78
CA ILE A 1021 -38.75 -53.84 30.19
C ILE A 1021 -40.01 -52.97 30.35
N GLY A 1022 -40.71 -52.66 29.27
CA GLY A 1022 -41.95 -51.89 29.31
C GLY A 1022 -41.73 -50.44 29.78
N PRO A 1023 -42.65 -49.89 30.60
CA PRO A 1023 -42.61 -48.49 31.02
C PRO A 1023 -41.40 -48.13 31.91
N ASP A 1024 -40.73 -49.12 32.52
CA ASP A 1024 -39.53 -48.87 33.33
C ASP A 1024 -38.37 -48.30 32.48
N ALA A 1025 -38.42 -48.45 31.15
CA ALA A 1025 -37.45 -47.82 30.25
C ALA A 1025 -37.41 -46.28 30.38
N PHE A 1026 -38.49 -45.64 30.82
CA PHE A 1026 -38.54 -44.19 31.04
C PHE A 1026 -37.61 -43.70 32.17
N GLN A 1027 -37.07 -44.58 33.01
CA GLN A 1027 -36.03 -44.20 33.99
C GLN A 1027 -34.72 -43.81 33.31
N PHE A 1028 -34.47 -44.33 32.10
CA PHE A 1028 -33.30 -44.00 31.29
C PHE A 1028 -33.55 -42.81 30.37
N TRP A 1029 -34.69 -42.14 30.48
CA TRP A 1029 -34.97 -40.92 29.74
C TRP A 1029 -34.04 -39.77 30.19
N PRO A 1030 -33.55 -38.91 29.28
CA PRO A 1030 -32.77 -37.73 29.62
C PRO A 1030 -33.61 -36.71 30.39
N ARG A 1031 -33.61 -36.79 31.74
CA ARG A 1031 -34.45 -35.95 32.63
C ARG A 1031 -33.76 -34.70 33.17
N ARG A 1032 -32.44 -34.54 33.00
CA ARG A 1032 -31.66 -33.42 33.55
C ARG A 1032 -30.94 -32.67 32.43
N TYR A 1033 -31.18 -31.37 32.33
CA TYR A 1033 -30.29 -30.48 31.60
C TYR A 1033 -28.97 -30.40 32.36
N PRO A 1034 -27.81 -30.71 31.75
CA PRO A 1034 -26.53 -30.46 32.39
C PRO A 1034 -26.42 -28.95 32.64
N THR A 1035 -26.31 -28.52 33.90
CA THR A 1035 -26.46 -27.12 34.33
C THR A 1035 -25.32 -26.17 33.92
N ASN A 1036 -24.34 -26.63 33.12
CA ASN A 1036 -23.06 -25.95 32.96
C ASN A 1036 -22.65 -25.62 31.50
N GLY A 1037 -23.58 -25.57 30.53
CA GLY A 1037 -23.23 -25.10 29.18
C GLY A 1037 -22.30 -26.01 28.37
N GLY A 1038 -22.12 -27.27 28.80
CA GLY A 1038 -21.19 -28.22 28.17
C GLY A 1038 -21.77 -28.87 26.90
N LEU A 1039 -20.92 -29.46 26.06
CA LEU A 1039 -21.28 -30.15 24.80
C LEU A 1039 -22.49 -31.09 24.92
N LEU A 1040 -22.65 -31.79 26.05
CA LEU A 1040 -23.80 -32.69 26.29
C LEU A 1040 -25.16 -31.98 26.34
N GLU A 1041 -25.18 -30.67 26.54
CA GLU A 1041 -26.40 -29.87 26.38
C GLU A 1041 -26.93 -29.94 24.94
N LEU A 1042 -26.06 -30.08 23.94
CA LEU A 1042 -26.46 -30.21 22.54
C LEU A 1042 -27.25 -31.51 22.31
N LEU A 1043 -26.80 -32.62 22.90
CA LEU A 1043 -27.53 -33.89 22.85
C LEU A 1043 -28.89 -33.76 23.54
N CYS A 1044 -28.94 -33.13 24.72
CA CYS A 1044 -30.20 -32.91 25.43
C CYS A 1044 -31.16 -32.00 24.64
N LYS A 1045 -30.65 -30.93 24.02
CA LYS A 1045 -31.44 -30.03 23.15
C LYS A 1045 -32.00 -30.76 21.95
N SER A 1046 -31.24 -31.67 21.36
CA SER A 1046 -31.65 -32.42 20.15
C SER A 1046 -32.76 -33.44 20.40
N PHE A 1047 -33.09 -33.73 21.67
CA PHE A 1047 -34.25 -34.53 22.02
C PHE A 1047 -35.57 -33.76 21.99
N TRP A 1048 -35.51 -32.42 21.99
CA TRP A 1048 -36.66 -31.51 22.07
C TRP A 1048 -36.73 -30.65 20.81
#